data_AF-A0AAV7CTF2-F1
#
_entry.id   AF-A0AAV7CTF2-F1
#
_cell.length_a   1.000
_cell.length_b   1.000
_cell.length_c   1.000
_cell.angle_alpha   90.00
_cell.angle_beta   90.00
_cell.angle_gamma   90.00
#
_symmetry.space_group_name_H-M   'P 1'
#
loop_
_entity.id
_entity.type
_entity.pdbx_description
1 polymer ?
#
loop_
_entity_poly.entity_id
_entity_poly.type
_entity_poly.pdbx_seq_one_letter_code
_entity_poly.pdbx_strand_id
1 'polypeptide(L)'
;MIVIKPSSLSRMKTIFTQEIFTEQVVTAHAVRVPVTSNLSANITGFLPIHCIYQLLRSRAFTKHKVSIKDWIYTQICETTTPLHQQLIPLIDVYINSIITPASKSSPEATNKPITEQEILKVFQGHAGENFRQNQCSKITTQLLLLYYLLSYEEALLANSKTLAAMQRKPKSYSSLLMDQIPIKFLIRQAQGLQQELGGLHSALLRLLATNYPHLCIVDDWICEEEITGTDALLRRMLMTHSAKSHSPKQLQDAFLQLQSNHTQVMQILEHLTLLCASDLIPYAEVLTANMSQLLNVSVARRLLQTVNKLWMTLNTVMPRRLWVMTVNALQPSLKLARSHKYTQNDLMIDPLIVLRCDARVLRCPPLMDITLHMLNGYLLASKAYLNSYLKETADQDIKSSPSNAMAMQGQTETMEVTREELKNALLSAQDSAAVQILLEVCLPSEDKSPEQLEIEDSLLCNLREVQCLICCLLHQMFIADPNIAKLVHFQGYPCQLLPLTVAGIPSMHICLDFIPELIAQPELEKQIFAIQLLSHLCIQYALPKSLSMARLAINVMGTLITVLTQAKRFSFFMPTLPCLVLFCQTFPPLYEDIMSLLIQIGQVCASNVATQTRDVDPIITRLQQLKEKPKELSSAFNLFPLSVSAIKDLESLDPDVQLCHQVESTIIDIINMSVTSV
;
A
#
# COMPACT_ATOMS: atom_id res chain seq x y z
N MET A 1 -15.84 -2.69 59.96
CA MET A 1 -14.37 -2.60 59.86
C MET A 1 -13.80 -2.40 61.24
N ILE A 2 -13.01 -3.35 61.73
CA ILE A 2 -12.25 -3.22 62.98
C ILE A 2 -10.91 -2.60 62.60
N VAL A 3 -10.62 -1.39 63.07
CA VAL A 3 -9.32 -0.73 62.83
C VAL A 3 -8.35 -1.20 63.91
N ILE A 4 -7.40 -2.05 63.51
CA ILE A 4 -6.35 -2.60 64.38
C ILE A 4 -5.12 -1.67 64.28
N LYS A 5 -4.37 -1.47 65.39
CA LYS A 5 -3.21 -0.57 65.46
C LYS A 5 -2.16 -0.88 64.36
N PRO A 6 -1.87 0.08 63.45
CA PRO A 6 -1.10 -0.19 62.21
C PRO A 6 0.40 -0.46 62.41
N SER A 7 0.98 -0.01 63.53
CA SER A 7 2.44 -0.08 63.77
C SER A 7 2.92 -1.40 64.39
N SER A 8 2.12 -2.05 65.22
CA SER A 8 2.46 -3.35 65.84
C SER A 8 2.26 -4.51 64.86
N LEU A 9 1.21 -4.44 64.05
CA LEU A 9 0.88 -5.47 63.06
C LEU A 9 1.86 -5.45 61.88
N SER A 10 2.31 -4.27 61.45
CA SER A 10 3.36 -4.15 60.42
C SER A 10 4.68 -4.76 60.89
N ARG A 11 5.08 -4.54 62.14
CA ARG A 11 6.32 -5.12 62.70
C ARG A 11 6.25 -6.64 62.84
N MET A 12 5.10 -7.18 63.27
CA MET A 12 4.89 -8.63 63.33
C MET A 12 4.80 -9.27 61.94
N LYS A 13 4.18 -8.58 60.97
CA LYS A 13 4.19 -8.96 59.56
C LYS A 13 5.61 -8.98 59.01
N THR A 14 6.44 -7.99 59.32
CA THR A 14 7.85 -7.95 58.89
C THR A 14 8.65 -9.13 59.44
N ILE A 15 8.54 -9.43 60.75
CA ILE A 15 9.22 -10.58 61.37
C ILE A 15 8.76 -11.90 60.73
N PHE A 16 7.46 -12.09 60.54
CA PHE A 16 6.89 -13.30 59.93
C PHE A 16 7.32 -13.48 58.46
N THR A 17 7.41 -12.40 57.70
CA THR A 17 7.78 -12.42 56.27
C THR A 17 9.31 -12.52 56.07
N GLN A 18 10.11 -12.14 57.07
CA GLN A 18 11.58 -12.18 56.98
C GLN A 18 12.18 -13.46 57.57
N GLU A 19 11.55 -14.05 58.60
CA GLU A 19 12.12 -15.21 59.31
C GLU A 19 11.45 -16.56 58.99
N ILE A 20 10.15 -16.58 58.67
CA ILE A 20 9.38 -17.83 58.51
C ILE A 20 8.97 -18.07 57.05
N PHE A 21 8.43 -17.04 56.36
CA PHE A 21 8.04 -17.12 54.95
C PHE A 21 8.92 -16.22 54.09
N THR A 22 10.18 -16.63 53.89
CA THR A 22 11.13 -15.88 53.07
C THR A 22 10.65 -15.77 51.61
N GLU A 23 11.09 -14.71 50.91
CA GLU A 23 10.77 -14.47 49.49
C GLU A 23 11.09 -15.70 48.62
N GLN A 24 12.14 -16.46 48.95
CA GLN A 24 12.52 -17.70 48.28
C GLN A 24 11.50 -18.83 48.45
N VAL A 25 10.97 -19.03 49.66
CA VAL A 25 9.97 -20.09 49.93
C VAL A 25 8.64 -19.74 49.27
N VAL A 26 8.24 -18.47 49.35
CA VAL A 26 7.00 -17.98 48.73
C VAL A 26 7.05 -18.10 47.21
N THR A 27 8.17 -17.73 46.57
CA THR A 27 8.34 -17.87 45.12
C THR A 27 8.36 -19.32 44.66
N ALA A 28 9.04 -20.22 45.38
CA ALA A 28 9.05 -21.64 45.04
C ALA A 28 7.68 -22.30 45.20
N HIS A 29 6.88 -21.88 46.20
CA HIS A 29 5.52 -22.36 46.39
C HIS A 29 4.56 -21.81 45.33
N ALA A 30 4.76 -20.57 44.89
CA ALA A 30 3.87 -19.90 43.93
C ALA A 30 3.74 -20.65 42.60
N VAL A 31 4.80 -21.29 42.10
CA VAL A 31 4.77 -22.11 40.86
C VAL A 31 3.94 -23.39 41.03
N ARG A 32 3.85 -23.93 42.25
CA ARG A 32 3.12 -25.17 42.54
C ARG A 32 1.63 -24.94 42.77
N VAL A 33 1.19 -23.68 42.86
CA VAL A 33 -0.23 -23.35 43.00
C VAL A 33 -0.92 -23.71 41.69
N PRO A 34 -2.00 -24.52 41.71
CA PRO A 34 -2.74 -24.86 40.51
C PRO A 34 -3.30 -23.61 39.85
N VAL A 35 -3.38 -23.63 38.51
CA VAL A 35 -4.05 -22.57 37.75
C VAL A 35 -5.53 -22.54 38.10
N THR A 36 -6.14 -21.37 37.97
CA THR A 36 -7.60 -21.23 38.11
C THR A 36 -8.26 -21.65 36.82
N SER A 37 -9.02 -22.75 36.85
CA SER A 37 -9.86 -23.23 35.74
C SER A 37 -11.01 -22.27 35.45
N ASN A 38 -11.31 -22.03 34.17
CA ASN A 38 -12.36 -21.10 33.71
C ASN A 38 -12.29 -19.72 34.37
N LEU A 39 -11.10 -19.13 34.37
CA LEU A 39 -10.90 -17.82 34.96
C LEU A 39 -11.73 -16.77 34.23
N SER A 40 -12.61 -16.09 34.97
CA SER A 40 -13.42 -14.95 34.48
C SER A 40 -13.43 -13.80 35.48
N ALA A 41 -13.82 -12.61 35.03
CA ALA A 41 -13.96 -11.44 35.90
C ALA A 41 -15.06 -11.57 36.98
N ASN A 42 -15.90 -12.61 36.88
CA ASN A 42 -17.01 -12.85 37.81
C ASN A 42 -16.57 -13.61 39.07
N ILE A 43 -15.36 -14.17 39.10
CA ILE A 43 -14.85 -14.92 40.26
C ILE A 43 -14.41 -13.94 41.33
N THR A 44 -15.01 -14.05 42.53
CA THR A 44 -14.69 -13.19 43.67
C THR A 44 -13.55 -13.79 44.51
N GLY A 45 -12.71 -12.93 45.09
CA GLY A 45 -11.61 -13.32 45.97
C GLY A 45 -10.21 -13.01 45.41
N PHE A 46 -9.17 -13.29 46.20
CA PHE A 46 -7.79 -13.14 45.74
C PHE A 46 -7.33 -14.41 45.04
N LEU A 47 -7.40 -14.39 43.71
CA LEU A 47 -6.95 -15.50 42.87
C LEU A 47 -5.42 -15.59 42.78
N PRO A 48 -4.85 -16.78 42.49
CA PRO A 48 -3.43 -16.98 42.26
C PRO A 48 -2.77 -15.97 41.32
N ILE A 49 -3.50 -15.48 40.30
CA ILE A 49 -3.03 -14.42 39.39
C ILE A 49 -2.54 -13.17 40.12
N HIS A 50 -3.22 -12.74 41.19
CA HIS A 50 -2.83 -11.54 41.93
C HIS A 50 -1.46 -11.74 42.60
N CYS A 51 -1.22 -12.94 43.15
CA CYS A 51 0.04 -13.30 43.77
C CYS A 51 1.15 -13.39 42.71
N ILE A 52 0.91 -14.08 41.59
CA ILE A 52 1.88 -14.23 40.51
C ILE A 52 2.23 -12.87 39.90
N TYR A 53 1.24 -12.01 39.65
CA TYR A 53 1.44 -10.65 39.17
C TYR A 53 2.36 -9.86 40.12
N GLN A 54 2.08 -9.88 41.43
CA GLN A 54 2.87 -9.13 42.40
C GLN A 54 4.31 -9.67 42.51
N LEU A 55 4.50 -11.01 42.45
CA LEU A 55 5.81 -11.65 42.48
C LEU A 55 6.63 -11.40 41.21
N LEU A 56 5.98 -11.33 40.04
CA LEU A 56 6.61 -10.94 38.78
C LEU A 56 7.01 -9.46 38.82
N ARG A 57 6.15 -8.59 39.35
CA ARG A 57 6.41 -7.16 39.51
C ARG A 57 7.57 -6.88 40.46
N SER A 58 7.71 -7.64 41.55
CA SER A 58 8.84 -7.54 42.49
C SER A 58 10.13 -8.23 42.01
N ARG A 59 10.12 -8.81 40.79
CA ARG A 59 11.24 -9.56 40.18
C ARG A 59 11.70 -10.76 41.01
N ALA A 60 10.85 -11.30 41.88
CA ALA A 60 11.21 -12.36 42.82
C ALA A 60 11.57 -13.69 42.11
N PHE A 61 10.86 -14.03 41.03
CA PHE A 61 11.15 -15.21 40.20
C PHE A 61 12.53 -15.15 39.55
N THR A 62 12.96 -13.97 39.09
CA THR A 62 14.29 -13.77 38.51
C THR A 62 15.38 -13.88 39.57
N LYS A 63 15.19 -13.23 40.73
CA LYS A 63 16.14 -13.28 41.86
C LYS A 63 16.40 -14.71 42.35
N HIS A 64 15.36 -15.54 42.43
CA HIS A 64 15.46 -16.90 42.97
C HIS A 64 15.58 -17.99 41.88
N LYS A 65 15.77 -17.61 40.60
CA LYS A 65 15.92 -18.54 39.47
C LYS A 65 14.79 -19.58 39.33
N VAL A 66 13.55 -19.15 39.54
CA VAL A 66 12.35 -19.98 39.36
C VAL A 66 11.63 -19.62 38.05
N SER A 67 11.39 -20.59 37.16
CA SER A 67 10.68 -20.38 35.90
C SER A 67 9.16 -20.47 36.07
N ILE A 68 8.42 -19.46 35.60
CA ILE A 68 6.94 -19.40 35.69
C ILE A 68 6.21 -19.64 34.36
N LYS A 69 6.96 -19.88 33.27
CA LYS A 69 6.43 -20.00 31.89
C LYS A 69 5.22 -20.95 31.80
N ASP A 70 5.36 -22.17 32.29
CA ASP A 70 4.34 -23.22 32.13
C ASP A 70 3.05 -22.87 32.87
N TRP A 71 3.18 -22.21 34.03
CA TRP A 71 2.03 -21.72 34.79
C TRP A 71 1.28 -20.62 34.03
N ILE A 72 2.00 -19.65 33.46
CA ILE A 72 1.39 -18.56 32.68
C ILE A 72 0.69 -19.12 31.43
N TYR A 73 1.35 -20.01 30.69
CA TYR A 73 0.77 -20.63 29.51
C TYR A 73 -0.51 -21.41 29.85
N THR A 74 -0.45 -22.26 30.88
CA THR A 74 -1.61 -23.05 31.32
C THR A 74 -2.74 -22.14 31.82
N GLN A 75 -2.41 -21.07 32.55
CA GLN A 75 -3.39 -20.11 33.04
C GLN A 75 -4.09 -19.35 31.90
N ILE A 76 -3.37 -18.98 30.83
CA ILE A 76 -3.93 -18.35 29.62
C ILE A 76 -4.89 -19.31 28.89
N CYS A 77 -4.54 -20.60 28.82
CA CYS A 77 -5.40 -21.63 28.22
C CYS A 77 -6.71 -21.86 28.99
N GLU A 78 -6.69 -21.67 30.31
CA GLU A 78 -7.84 -21.86 31.20
C GLU A 78 -8.68 -20.57 31.42
N THR A 79 -8.47 -19.53 30.60
CA THR A 79 -9.25 -18.29 30.68
C THR A 79 -10.53 -18.32 29.85
N THR A 80 -11.58 -17.68 30.38
CA THR A 80 -12.90 -17.56 29.73
C THR A 80 -13.40 -16.12 29.77
N THR A 81 -14.40 -15.78 28.95
CA THR A 81 -15.07 -14.47 29.05
C THR A 81 -16.02 -14.41 30.26
N PRO A 82 -16.27 -13.22 30.85
CA PRO A 82 -15.59 -11.94 30.61
C PRO A 82 -14.14 -11.91 31.13
N LEU A 83 -13.26 -11.16 30.46
CA LEU A 83 -11.82 -11.17 30.71
C LEU A 83 -11.46 -10.59 32.09
N HIS A 84 -10.66 -11.33 32.87
CA HIS A 84 -10.19 -10.86 34.17
C HIS A 84 -9.21 -9.67 34.04
N GLN A 85 -9.44 -8.60 34.80
CA GLN A 85 -8.72 -7.31 34.67
C GLN A 85 -7.19 -7.40 34.83
N GLN A 86 -6.70 -8.35 35.61
CA GLN A 86 -5.25 -8.54 35.86
C GLN A 86 -4.52 -9.34 34.78
N LEU A 87 -5.20 -9.90 33.76
CA LEU A 87 -4.53 -10.71 32.73
C LEU A 87 -3.61 -9.89 31.82
N ILE A 88 -4.06 -8.72 31.37
CA ILE A 88 -3.26 -7.83 30.51
C ILE A 88 -2.01 -7.35 31.25
N PRO A 89 -2.10 -6.76 32.48
CA PRO A 89 -0.92 -6.37 33.25
C PRO A 89 0.02 -7.54 33.58
N LEU A 90 -0.52 -8.75 33.81
CA LEU A 90 0.27 -9.94 34.06
C LEU A 90 1.15 -10.29 32.84
N ILE A 91 0.57 -10.26 31.64
CA ILE A 91 1.29 -10.51 30.39
C ILE A 91 2.39 -9.46 30.19
N ASP A 92 2.10 -8.18 30.41
CA ASP A 92 3.09 -7.09 30.26
C ASP A 92 4.28 -7.25 31.21
N VAL A 93 4.02 -7.53 32.49
CA VAL A 93 5.09 -7.73 33.46
C VAL A 93 5.89 -9.01 33.15
N TYR A 94 5.24 -10.05 32.63
CA TYR A 94 5.92 -11.26 32.18
C TYR A 94 6.85 -10.99 30.98
N ILE A 95 6.40 -10.24 29.98
CA ILE A 95 7.23 -9.83 28.83
C ILE A 95 8.45 -9.02 29.31
N ASN A 96 8.23 -8.04 30.18
CA ASN A 96 9.30 -7.25 30.79
C ASN A 96 10.24 -8.11 31.67
N SER A 97 9.77 -9.23 32.21
CA SER A 97 10.59 -10.21 32.94
C SER A 97 11.56 -10.97 32.04
N ILE A 98 11.16 -11.23 30.79
CA ILE A 98 11.99 -11.93 29.80
C ILE A 98 13.05 -10.97 29.22
N ILE A 99 12.65 -9.73 28.93
CA ILE A 99 13.46 -8.77 28.19
C ILE A 99 14.39 -7.96 29.10
N THR A 100 13.89 -7.44 30.22
CA THR A 100 14.67 -6.60 31.13
C THR A 100 15.42 -7.46 32.15
N PRO A 101 16.75 -7.36 32.26
CA PRO A 101 17.53 -8.12 33.24
C PRO A 101 17.29 -7.60 34.67
N ALA A 102 17.35 -8.50 35.66
CA ALA A 102 17.13 -8.13 37.06
C ALA A 102 18.35 -7.44 37.71
N SER A 103 19.58 -7.66 37.21
CA SER A 103 20.82 -7.03 37.70
C SER A 103 21.97 -7.23 36.71
N LYS A 104 22.97 -6.32 36.72
CA LYS A 104 24.24 -6.44 35.97
C LYS A 104 25.03 -7.72 36.31
N SER A 105 24.78 -8.32 37.48
CA SER A 105 25.52 -9.48 38.01
C SER A 105 24.91 -10.85 37.65
N SER A 106 23.65 -10.90 37.18
CA SER A 106 22.98 -12.14 36.76
C SER A 106 22.29 -11.90 35.42
N PRO A 107 23.05 -11.97 34.31
CA PRO A 107 22.48 -11.62 33.02
C PRO A 107 21.37 -12.59 32.62
N GLU A 108 21.40 -13.89 32.96
CA GLU A 108 20.40 -14.89 32.54
C GLU A 108 18.96 -14.57 32.94
N ALA A 109 18.11 -14.40 31.93
CA ALA A 109 16.68 -14.35 32.11
C ALA A 109 16.20 -15.77 32.47
N THR A 110 15.73 -15.92 33.70
CA THR A 110 15.17 -17.19 34.19
C THR A 110 13.92 -17.61 33.41
N ASN A 111 13.14 -16.62 32.96
CA ASN A 111 11.92 -16.84 32.20
C ASN A 111 12.24 -16.90 30.69
N LYS A 112 11.79 -17.97 30.05
CA LYS A 112 11.90 -18.17 28.60
C LYS A 112 10.61 -17.74 27.91
N PRO A 113 10.66 -17.23 26.66
CA PRO A 113 9.45 -16.98 25.87
C PRO A 113 8.67 -18.28 25.64
N ILE A 114 7.37 -18.13 25.37
CA ILE A 114 6.50 -19.25 24.98
C ILE A 114 7.01 -19.81 23.65
N THR A 115 7.04 -21.14 23.50
CA THR A 115 7.62 -21.75 22.30
C THR A 115 6.65 -21.67 21.13
N GLU A 116 7.17 -21.57 19.90
CA GLU A 116 6.34 -21.51 18.68
C GLU A 116 5.40 -22.71 18.55
N GLN A 117 5.84 -23.90 18.96
CA GLN A 117 5.03 -25.12 18.92
C GLN A 117 3.85 -25.08 19.90
N GLU A 118 4.01 -24.46 21.07
CA GLU A 118 2.92 -24.26 22.04
C GLU A 118 1.89 -23.27 21.48
N ILE A 119 2.36 -22.19 20.86
CA ILE A 119 1.52 -21.18 20.21
C ILE A 119 0.71 -21.83 19.07
N LEU A 120 1.38 -22.56 18.17
CA LEU A 120 0.73 -23.23 17.04
C LEU A 120 -0.31 -24.28 17.45
N LYS A 121 -0.10 -25.01 18.55
CA LYS A 121 -1.10 -25.98 19.06
C LYS A 121 -2.44 -25.33 19.39
N VAL A 122 -2.44 -24.07 19.83
CA VAL A 122 -3.67 -23.33 20.15
C VAL A 122 -4.36 -22.80 18.89
N PHE A 123 -3.60 -22.46 17.85
CA PHE A 123 -4.14 -21.99 16.57
C PHE A 123 -4.56 -23.12 15.62
N GLN A 124 -3.96 -24.32 15.73
CA GLN A 124 -4.29 -25.51 14.92
C GLN A 124 -5.43 -26.37 15.51
N GLY A 125 -6.32 -25.78 16.32
CA GLY A 125 -7.38 -26.49 17.05
C GLY A 125 -8.16 -27.49 16.18
N HIS A 126 -8.12 -28.77 16.58
CA HIS A 126 -8.66 -29.92 15.84
C HIS A 126 -10.12 -29.70 15.39
N ALA A 127 -10.38 -29.98 14.10
CA ALA A 127 -11.69 -29.93 13.43
C ALA A 127 -12.70 -31.00 13.92
N GLY A 128 -12.65 -31.41 15.19
CA GLY A 128 -13.26 -32.65 15.66
C GLY A 128 -14.40 -32.55 16.69
N GLU A 129 -14.33 -31.72 17.73
CA GLU A 129 -15.19 -31.96 18.91
C GLU A 129 -15.77 -30.69 19.57
N ASN A 130 -17.10 -30.72 19.76
CA ASN A 130 -17.99 -29.86 20.56
C ASN A 130 -17.91 -28.33 20.35
N PHE A 131 -18.75 -27.86 19.43
CA PHE A 131 -18.59 -26.65 18.62
C PHE A 131 -19.10 -25.30 19.18
N ARG A 132 -19.70 -25.19 20.38
CA ARG A 132 -20.28 -23.87 20.79
C ARG A 132 -19.74 -23.30 22.10
N GLN A 133 -19.58 -24.11 23.13
CA GLN A 133 -19.09 -23.63 24.44
C GLN A 133 -17.55 -23.54 24.51
N ASN A 134 -16.86 -24.43 23.78
CA ASN A 134 -15.40 -24.42 23.65
C ASN A 134 -14.87 -23.43 22.60
N GLN A 135 -15.72 -22.77 21.81
CA GLN A 135 -15.24 -21.78 20.83
C GLN A 135 -14.86 -20.47 21.50
N CYS A 136 -15.66 -19.97 22.45
CA CYS A 136 -15.39 -18.68 23.11
C CYS A 136 -14.11 -18.74 23.95
N SER A 137 -13.90 -19.81 24.72
CA SER A 137 -12.67 -20.03 25.50
C SER A 137 -11.42 -20.21 24.61
N LYS A 138 -11.55 -20.90 23.47
CA LYS A 138 -10.46 -21.00 22.49
C LYS A 138 -10.11 -19.65 21.85
N ILE A 139 -11.11 -18.83 21.52
CA ILE A 139 -10.90 -17.50 20.94
C ILE A 139 -10.23 -16.56 21.95
N THR A 140 -10.65 -16.58 23.23
CA THR A 140 -9.98 -15.77 24.26
C THR A 140 -8.53 -16.15 24.45
N THR A 141 -8.22 -17.45 24.47
CA THR A 141 -6.83 -17.92 24.54
C THR A 141 -6.04 -17.49 23.29
N GLN A 142 -6.62 -17.62 22.10
CA GLN A 142 -5.99 -17.18 20.83
C GLN A 142 -5.71 -15.67 20.84
N LEU A 143 -6.64 -14.85 21.33
CA LEU A 143 -6.49 -13.40 21.44
C LEU A 143 -5.42 -13.00 22.47
N LEU A 144 -5.38 -13.67 23.62
CA LEU A 144 -4.38 -13.40 24.65
C LEU A 144 -2.97 -13.80 24.20
N LEU A 145 -2.83 -14.92 23.49
CA LEU A 145 -1.55 -15.33 22.91
C LEU A 145 -1.12 -14.40 21.77
N LEU A 146 -2.05 -13.95 20.94
CA LEU A 146 -1.76 -12.94 19.92
C LEU A 146 -1.31 -11.62 20.56
N TYR A 147 -1.99 -11.16 21.60
CA TYR A 147 -1.58 -9.98 22.37
C TYR A 147 -0.18 -10.15 22.97
N TYR A 148 0.10 -11.29 23.61
CA TYR A 148 1.44 -11.60 24.12
C TYR A 148 2.51 -11.52 23.03
N LEU A 149 2.24 -12.08 21.85
CA LEU A 149 3.19 -12.10 20.75
C LEU A 149 3.46 -10.67 20.25
N LEU A 150 2.41 -9.90 19.94
CA LEU A 150 2.56 -8.53 19.43
C LEU A 150 3.22 -7.60 20.46
N SER A 151 2.86 -7.71 21.74
CA SER A 151 3.50 -6.97 22.82
C SER A 151 4.95 -7.39 23.02
N TYR A 152 5.29 -8.67 22.80
CA TYR A 152 6.67 -9.15 22.85
C TYR A 152 7.51 -8.55 21.73
N GLU A 153 7.00 -8.49 20.49
CA GLU A 153 7.67 -7.83 19.37
C GLU A 153 7.86 -6.32 19.64
N GLU A 154 6.83 -5.61 20.12
CA GLU A 154 6.93 -4.18 20.48
C GLU A 154 8.00 -3.97 21.57
N ALA A 155 8.00 -4.80 22.61
CA ALA A 155 8.95 -4.70 23.72
C ALA A 155 10.39 -5.07 23.30
N LEU A 156 10.57 -5.99 22.34
CA LEU A 156 11.87 -6.30 21.76
C LEU A 156 12.43 -5.10 21.00
N LEU A 157 11.62 -4.48 20.14
CA LEU A 157 12.01 -3.30 19.37
C LEU A 157 12.30 -2.10 20.28
N ALA A 158 11.48 -1.88 21.32
CA ALA A 158 11.65 -0.77 22.26
C ALA A 158 12.92 -0.87 23.13
N ASN A 159 13.32 -2.10 23.51
CA ASN A 159 14.48 -2.34 24.39
C ASN A 159 15.77 -2.73 23.64
N SER A 160 15.75 -2.71 22.30
CA SER A 160 16.87 -3.04 21.39
C SER A 160 18.21 -2.45 21.86
N LYS A 161 18.29 -1.13 22.07
CA LYS A 161 19.51 -0.43 22.53
C LYS A 161 20.07 -0.98 23.85
N THR A 162 19.20 -1.30 24.81
CA THR A 162 19.61 -1.84 26.12
C THR A 162 20.07 -3.30 26.03
N LEU A 163 19.44 -4.09 25.16
CA LEU A 163 19.78 -5.50 24.93
C LEU A 163 21.10 -5.65 24.16
N ALA A 164 21.34 -4.76 23.19
CA ALA A 164 22.56 -4.68 22.43
C ALA A 164 23.78 -4.35 23.31
N ALA A 165 23.64 -3.38 24.22
CA ALA A 165 24.65 -3.04 25.22
C ALA A 165 25.00 -4.23 26.15
N MET A 166 24.06 -5.17 26.33
CA MET A 166 24.26 -6.38 27.13
C MET A 166 24.65 -7.63 26.31
N GLN A 167 24.96 -7.47 25.02
CA GLN A 167 25.29 -8.55 24.07
C GLN A 167 24.26 -9.70 24.04
N ARG A 168 22.98 -9.39 24.26
CA ARG A 168 21.90 -10.39 24.20
C ARG A 168 21.09 -10.22 22.93
N LYS A 169 21.00 -11.30 22.15
CA LYS A 169 20.00 -11.45 21.10
C LYS A 169 18.88 -12.34 21.63
N PRO A 170 17.82 -11.80 22.26
CA PRO A 170 16.62 -12.60 22.47
C PRO A 170 16.13 -13.14 21.11
N LYS A 171 15.56 -14.35 21.12
CA LYS A 171 15.04 -14.98 19.90
C LYS A 171 13.75 -14.25 19.49
N SER A 172 13.80 -13.52 18.38
CA SER A 172 12.57 -13.06 17.72
C SER A 172 11.79 -14.27 17.20
N TYR A 173 10.46 -14.14 17.10
CA TYR A 173 9.63 -15.18 16.51
C TYR A 173 9.87 -15.25 15.00
N SER A 174 9.78 -16.44 14.43
CA SER A 174 9.96 -16.62 13.00
C SER A 174 8.82 -15.96 12.20
N SER A 175 9.15 -15.38 11.05
CA SER A 175 8.16 -14.83 10.12
C SER A 175 7.16 -15.87 9.63
N LEU A 176 7.55 -17.14 9.59
CA LEU A 176 6.70 -18.29 9.27
C LEU A 176 5.59 -18.52 10.29
N LEU A 177 5.86 -18.31 11.59
CA LEU A 177 4.83 -18.38 12.62
C LEU A 177 3.79 -17.28 12.42
N MET A 178 4.26 -16.06 12.18
CA MET A 178 3.39 -14.89 11.99
C MET A 178 2.55 -14.96 10.73
N ASP A 179 2.97 -15.72 9.73
CA ASP A 179 2.21 -15.94 8.50
C ASP A 179 1.06 -16.96 8.68
N GLN A 180 1.22 -17.90 9.60
CA GLN A 180 0.21 -18.93 9.89
C GLN A 180 -0.92 -18.41 10.78
N ILE A 181 -0.68 -17.37 11.58
CA ILE A 181 -1.67 -16.83 12.51
C ILE A 181 -2.62 -15.87 11.77
N PRO A 182 -3.95 -16.12 11.74
CA PRO A 182 -4.91 -15.26 11.07
C PRO A 182 -5.24 -14.03 11.93
N ILE A 183 -4.31 -13.07 12.00
CA ILE A 183 -4.40 -11.88 12.88
C ILE A 183 -5.71 -11.11 12.64
N LYS A 184 -6.04 -10.78 11.37
CA LYS A 184 -7.21 -9.98 11.03
C LYS A 184 -8.53 -10.66 11.42
N PHE A 185 -8.64 -11.97 11.22
CA PHE A 185 -9.77 -12.78 11.68
C PHE A 185 -9.98 -12.69 13.20
N LEU A 186 -8.91 -12.83 13.98
CA LEU A 186 -8.97 -12.77 15.43
C LEU A 186 -9.42 -11.39 15.92
N ILE A 187 -8.90 -10.32 15.31
CA ILE A 187 -9.29 -8.94 15.60
C ILE A 187 -10.79 -8.74 15.35
N ARG A 188 -11.32 -9.25 14.23
CA ARG A 188 -12.75 -9.17 13.92
C ARG A 188 -13.61 -9.92 14.94
N GLN A 189 -13.18 -11.10 15.37
CA GLN A 189 -13.87 -11.82 16.46
C GLN A 189 -13.85 -11.03 17.76
N ALA A 190 -12.73 -10.39 18.09
CA ALA A 190 -12.63 -9.51 19.26
C ALA A 190 -13.55 -8.29 19.16
N GLN A 191 -13.69 -7.70 17.95
CA GLN A 191 -14.60 -6.59 17.69
C GLN A 191 -16.07 -7.00 17.90
N GLY A 192 -16.45 -8.21 17.51
CA GLY A 192 -17.79 -8.76 17.78
C GLY A 192 -18.11 -8.98 19.26
N LEU A 193 -17.07 -9.06 20.12
CA LEU A 193 -17.18 -9.35 21.55
C LEU A 193 -16.79 -8.15 22.45
N GLN A 194 -16.97 -6.92 21.96
CA GLN A 194 -16.53 -5.68 22.65
C GLN A 194 -16.99 -5.55 24.11
N GLN A 195 -18.18 -6.04 24.47
CA GLN A 195 -18.73 -5.95 25.83
C GLN A 195 -17.92 -6.77 26.85
N GLU A 196 -17.30 -7.88 26.42
CA GLU A 196 -16.60 -8.83 27.31
C GLU A 196 -15.06 -8.70 27.23
N LEU A 197 -14.55 -8.16 26.12
CA LEU A 197 -13.12 -8.11 25.77
C LEU A 197 -12.59 -6.68 25.49
N GLY A 198 -13.35 -5.64 25.84
CA GLY A 198 -13.07 -4.25 25.42
C GLY A 198 -11.64 -3.77 25.67
N GLY A 199 -11.06 -4.05 26.85
CA GLY A 199 -9.68 -3.68 27.16
C GLY A 199 -8.63 -4.41 26.32
N LEU A 200 -8.86 -5.69 26.00
CA LEU A 200 -7.97 -6.48 25.16
C LEU A 200 -8.07 -6.05 23.69
N HIS A 201 -9.29 -5.86 23.18
CA HIS A 201 -9.52 -5.40 21.81
C HIS A 201 -8.84 -4.05 21.55
N SER A 202 -8.99 -3.07 22.44
CA SER A 202 -8.34 -1.76 22.30
C SER A 202 -6.82 -1.86 22.28
N ALA A 203 -6.23 -2.64 23.19
CA ALA A 203 -4.79 -2.84 23.23
C ALA A 203 -4.27 -3.56 21.97
N LEU A 204 -5.01 -4.54 21.48
CA LEU A 204 -4.66 -5.32 20.31
C LEU A 204 -4.77 -4.50 19.01
N LEU A 205 -5.81 -3.67 18.88
CA LEU A 205 -5.97 -2.75 17.75
C LEU A 205 -4.85 -1.70 17.72
N ARG A 206 -4.44 -1.17 18.87
CA ARG A 206 -3.29 -0.27 18.97
C ARG A 206 -2.02 -0.93 18.44
N LEU A 207 -1.73 -2.16 18.89
CA LEU A 207 -0.57 -2.94 18.45
C LEU A 207 -0.61 -3.27 16.95
N LEU A 208 -1.80 -3.56 16.43
CA LEU A 208 -1.99 -3.80 15.00
C LEU A 208 -1.69 -2.54 14.17
N ALA A 209 -2.22 -1.39 14.58
CA ALA A 209 -2.01 -0.13 13.90
C ALA A 209 -0.54 0.31 13.88
N THR A 210 0.23 -0.01 14.93
CA THR A 210 1.66 0.31 14.98
C THR A 210 2.53 -0.68 14.22
N ASN A 211 2.28 -1.98 14.36
CA ASN A 211 3.19 -3.02 13.84
C ASN A 211 2.80 -3.51 12.43
N TYR A 212 1.51 -3.49 12.09
CA TYR A 212 0.95 -4.01 10.84
C TYR A 212 0.00 -3.01 10.17
N PRO A 213 0.47 -1.79 9.81
CA PRO A 213 -0.39 -0.76 9.22
C PRO A 213 -1.07 -1.21 7.90
N HIS A 214 -0.42 -2.10 7.15
CA HIS A 214 -0.98 -2.71 5.93
C HIS A 214 -2.23 -3.58 6.17
N LEU A 215 -2.52 -3.99 7.40
CA LEU A 215 -3.76 -4.71 7.75
C LEU A 215 -4.88 -3.77 8.19
N CYS A 216 -4.57 -2.49 8.41
CA CYS A 216 -5.48 -1.44 8.88
C CYS A 216 -5.93 -0.49 7.75
N ILE A 217 -5.87 -0.95 6.50
CA ILE A 217 -6.37 -0.19 5.34
C ILE A 217 -7.89 0.00 5.52
N VAL A 218 -8.38 1.22 5.42
CA VAL A 218 -9.79 1.56 5.71
C VAL A 218 -10.74 0.86 4.74
N ASP A 219 -10.40 0.86 3.45
CA ASP A 219 -11.22 0.26 2.39
C ASP A 219 -11.44 -1.25 2.62
N ASP A 220 -10.48 -1.93 3.21
CA ASP A 220 -10.59 -3.35 3.53
C ASP A 220 -11.56 -3.66 4.69
N TRP A 221 -11.82 -2.68 5.56
CA TRP A 221 -12.68 -2.83 6.73
C TRP A 221 -14.09 -2.30 6.47
N ILE A 222 -14.21 -1.26 5.64
CA ILE A 222 -15.51 -0.63 5.32
C ILE A 222 -16.44 -1.54 4.50
N CYS A 223 -15.89 -2.46 3.70
CA CYS A 223 -16.69 -3.38 2.88
C CYS A 223 -17.61 -4.32 3.69
N GLU A 224 -17.43 -4.39 5.00
CA GLU A 224 -18.22 -5.25 5.90
C GLU A 224 -19.36 -4.52 6.60
N GLU A 225 -19.41 -3.19 6.50
CA GLU A 225 -20.47 -2.41 7.12
C GLU A 225 -21.82 -2.69 6.44
N GLU A 226 -22.84 -2.98 7.23
CA GLU A 226 -24.16 -3.31 6.73
C GLU A 226 -24.82 -2.07 6.11
N ILE A 227 -24.94 -2.03 4.78
CA ILE A 227 -25.57 -0.90 4.08
C ILE A 227 -27.10 -0.92 4.24
N THR A 228 -27.73 -2.07 4.01
CA THR A 228 -29.20 -2.25 4.01
C THR A 228 -29.67 -3.55 4.66
N GLY A 229 -28.77 -4.39 5.18
CA GLY A 229 -29.07 -5.72 5.73
C GLY A 229 -29.51 -6.78 4.70
N THR A 230 -29.45 -6.48 3.40
CA THR A 230 -29.93 -7.37 2.32
C THR A 230 -29.12 -8.67 2.22
N ASP A 231 -27.80 -8.63 2.40
CA ASP A 231 -26.94 -9.81 2.27
C ASP A 231 -27.25 -10.87 3.34
N ALA A 232 -27.50 -10.45 4.58
CA ALA A 232 -27.92 -11.34 5.65
C ALA A 232 -29.29 -11.98 5.38
N LEU A 233 -30.22 -11.23 4.76
CA LEU A 233 -31.52 -11.74 4.34
C LEU A 233 -31.39 -12.77 3.21
N LEU A 234 -30.66 -12.44 2.14
CA LEU A 234 -30.43 -13.35 1.01
C LEU A 234 -29.77 -14.64 1.48
N ARG A 235 -28.80 -14.55 2.38
CA ARG A 235 -28.19 -15.71 3.01
C ARG A 235 -29.22 -16.57 3.73
N ARG A 236 -30.09 -15.99 4.57
CA ARG A 236 -31.13 -16.75 5.29
C ARG A 236 -32.16 -17.38 4.35
N MET A 237 -32.51 -16.72 3.24
CA MET A 237 -33.51 -17.20 2.29
C MET A 237 -32.96 -18.28 1.35
N LEU A 238 -31.72 -18.15 0.89
CA LEU A 238 -31.12 -19.01 -0.13
C LEU A 238 -30.30 -20.16 0.48
N MET A 239 -29.76 -19.99 1.69
CA MET A 239 -29.05 -21.05 2.43
C MET A 239 -30.00 -21.84 3.33
N THR A 240 -30.94 -22.56 2.72
CA THR A 240 -31.78 -23.53 3.44
C THR A 240 -31.08 -24.90 3.51
N HIS A 241 -31.53 -25.82 4.37
CA HIS A 241 -30.94 -27.17 4.52
C HIS A 241 -30.91 -28.00 3.22
N SER A 242 -31.62 -27.58 2.17
CA SER A 242 -31.60 -28.17 0.82
C SER A 242 -30.56 -27.55 -0.12
N ALA A 243 -29.86 -26.48 0.29
CA ALA A 243 -28.77 -25.88 -0.48
C ALA A 243 -27.60 -26.88 -0.57
N LYS A 244 -27.16 -27.16 -1.79
CA LYS A 244 -26.04 -28.08 -2.05
C LYS A 244 -24.79 -27.56 -1.34
N SER A 245 -24.27 -28.31 -0.37
CA SER A 245 -22.93 -28.05 0.14
C SER A 245 -21.92 -28.45 -0.93
N HIS A 246 -21.37 -27.44 -1.61
CA HIS A 246 -20.28 -27.66 -2.53
C HIS A 246 -19.01 -27.98 -1.74
N SER A 247 -18.15 -28.86 -2.24
CA SER A 247 -16.84 -29.10 -1.63
C SER A 247 -15.74 -28.40 -2.45
N PRO A 248 -14.58 -28.06 -1.87
CA PRO A 248 -13.48 -27.46 -2.62
C PRO A 248 -13.04 -28.30 -3.84
N LYS A 249 -13.13 -29.64 -3.72
CA LYS A 249 -12.83 -30.57 -4.84
C LYS A 249 -13.80 -30.40 -6.00
N GLN A 250 -15.10 -30.26 -5.73
CA GLN A 250 -16.10 -30.01 -6.78
C GLN A 250 -15.86 -28.68 -7.48
N LEU A 251 -15.41 -27.65 -6.76
CA LEU A 251 -15.04 -26.37 -7.36
C LEU A 251 -13.79 -26.52 -8.27
N GLN A 252 -12.78 -27.27 -7.82
CA GLN A 252 -11.59 -27.55 -8.63
C GLN A 252 -11.93 -28.30 -9.92
N ASP A 253 -12.78 -29.33 -9.84
CA ASP A 253 -13.25 -30.09 -11.00
C ASP A 253 -14.02 -29.21 -11.99
N ALA A 254 -14.83 -28.28 -11.47
CA ALA A 254 -15.56 -27.31 -12.29
C ALA A 254 -14.60 -26.35 -13.00
N PHE A 255 -13.54 -25.86 -12.34
CA PHE A 255 -12.52 -25.01 -12.98
C PHE A 255 -11.76 -25.74 -14.09
N LEU A 256 -11.49 -27.04 -13.95
CA LEU A 256 -10.87 -27.84 -15.02
C LEU A 256 -11.74 -27.93 -16.28
N GLN A 257 -13.07 -27.83 -16.12
CA GLN A 257 -14.03 -27.83 -17.23
C GLN A 257 -14.35 -26.43 -17.77
N LEU A 258 -13.67 -25.38 -17.31
CA LEU A 258 -13.97 -23.98 -17.62
C LEU A 258 -14.06 -23.71 -19.13
N GLN A 259 -13.18 -24.31 -19.94
CA GLN A 259 -13.19 -24.13 -21.41
C GLN A 259 -14.42 -24.75 -22.10
N SER A 260 -15.10 -25.70 -21.44
CA SER A 260 -16.25 -26.43 -22.00
C SER A 260 -17.59 -25.98 -21.43
N ASN A 261 -17.64 -25.58 -20.15
CA ASN A 261 -18.89 -25.19 -19.49
C ASN A 261 -18.68 -24.13 -18.39
N HIS A 262 -19.11 -22.90 -18.64
CA HIS A 262 -19.05 -21.80 -17.66
C HIS A 262 -20.19 -21.83 -16.63
N THR A 263 -21.32 -22.52 -16.90
CA THR A 263 -22.52 -22.43 -16.05
C THR A 263 -22.36 -23.10 -14.68
N GLN A 264 -21.69 -24.25 -14.64
CA GLN A 264 -21.48 -24.98 -13.38
C GLN A 264 -20.57 -24.20 -12.43
N VAL A 265 -19.45 -23.65 -12.94
CA VAL A 265 -18.54 -22.81 -12.15
C VAL A 265 -19.29 -21.59 -11.62
N MET A 266 -20.08 -20.92 -12.48
CA MET A 266 -20.85 -19.75 -12.10
C MET A 266 -21.83 -20.04 -10.95
N GLN A 267 -22.60 -21.12 -11.04
CA GLN A 267 -23.57 -21.50 -10.00
C GLN A 267 -22.90 -21.77 -8.66
N ILE A 268 -21.75 -22.46 -8.67
CA ILE A 268 -20.99 -22.73 -7.45
C ILE A 268 -20.46 -21.41 -6.87
N LEU A 269 -19.85 -20.54 -7.69
CA LEU A 269 -19.30 -19.27 -7.21
C LEU A 269 -20.40 -18.33 -6.67
N GLU A 270 -21.55 -18.22 -7.32
CA GLU A 270 -22.68 -17.42 -6.81
C GLU A 270 -23.16 -17.93 -5.46
N HIS A 271 -23.28 -19.25 -5.29
CA HIS A 271 -23.61 -19.83 -4.00
C HIS A 271 -22.55 -19.50 -2.93
N LEU A 272 -21.26 -19.54 -3.29
CA LEU A 272 -20.17 -19.18 -2.37
C LEU A 272 -20.24 -17.71 -1.92
N THR A 273 -20.76 -16.78 -2.74
CA THR A 273 -20.88 -15.37 -2.33
C THR A 273 -21.83 -15.14 -1.14
N LEU A 274 -22.67 -16.12 -0.79
CA LEU A 274 -23.60 -16.06 0.33
C LEU A 274 -22.99 -16.54 1.66
N LEU A 275 -21.79 -17.15 1.63
CA LEU A 275 -21.15 -17.71 2.81
C LEU A 275 -20.54 -16.64 3.72
N CYS A 276 -20.31 -16.98 5.00
CA CYS A 276 -19.44 -16.17 5.85
C CYS A 276 -18.02 -16.13 5.25
N ALA A 277 -17.30 -15.03 5.48
CA ALA A 277 -15.88 -14.96 5.16
C ALA A 277 -15.05 -16.11 5.80
N SER A 278 -15.42 -16.56 7.01
CA SER A 278 -14.80 -17.71 7.68
C SER A 278 -15.00 -19.04 6.95
N ASP A 279 -16.17 -19.25 6.35
CA ASP A 279 -16.51 -20.50 5.65
C ASP A 279 -15.88 -20.56 4.25
N LEU A 280 -15.39 -19.41 3.75
CA LEU A 280 -14.70 -19.29 2.46
C LEU A 280 -13.23 -19.72 2.52
N ILE A 281 -12.61 -19.76 3.71
CA ILE A 281 -11.20 -20.13 3.91
C ILE A 281 -10.76 -21.40 3.15
N PRO A 282 -11.49 -22.54 3.21
CA PRO A 282 -11.10 -23.76 2.50
C PRO A 282 -11.15 -23.65 0.97
N TYR A 283 -11.85 -22.67 0.41
CA TYR A 283 -11.94 -22.46 -1.04
C TYR A 283 -10.84 -21.54 -1.58
N ALA A 284 -10.11 -20.83 -0.72
CA ALA A 284 -9.12 -19.84 -1.14
C ALA A 284 -8.00 -20.45 -2.01
N GLU A 285 -7.54 -21.66 -1.70
CA GLU A 285 -6.51 -22.36 -2.49
C GLU A 285 -7.01 -22.66 -3.91
N VAL A 286 -8.23 -23.17 -4.03
CA VAL A 286 -8.85 -23.49 -5.32
C VAL A 286 -9.11 -22.21 -6.12
N LEU A 287 -9.60 -21.15 -5.47
CA LEU A 287 -9.87 -19.87 -6.14
C LEU A 287 -8.59 -19.25 -6.69
N THR A 288 -7.55 -19.14 -5.87
CA THR A 288 -6.28 -18.50 -6.27
C THR A 288 -5.55 -19.30 -7.34
N ALA A 289 -5.42 -20.63 -7.19
CA ALA A 289 -4.69 -21.48 -8.13
C ALA A 289 -5.23 -21.42 -9.57
N ASN A 290 -6.55 -21.20 -9.73
CA ASN A 290 -7.19 -21.16 -11.04
C ASN A 290 -7.34 -19.73 -11.62
N MET A 291 -6.88 -18.67 -10.92
CA MET A 291 -7.02 -17.29 -11.42
C MET A 291 -6.32 -17.04 -12.76
N SER A 292 -5.17 -17.68 -13.01
CA SER A 292 -4.48 -17.55 -14.30
C SER A 292 -5.24 -18.17 -15.47
N GLN A 293 -6.11 -19.16 -15.21
CA GLN A 293 -6.98 -19.77 -16.22
C GLN A 293 -8.17 -18.87 -16.58
N LEU A 294 -8.57 -17.96 -15.68
CA LEU A 294 -9.65 -16.98 -15.90
C LEU A 294 -9.26 -15.88 -16.90
N LEU A 295 -7.97 -15.74 -17.21
CA LEU A 295 -7.43 -14.76 -18.16
C LEU A 295 -7.63 -15.15 -19.64
N ASN A 296 -8.32 -16.25 -19.91
CA ASN A 296 -8.59 -16.71 -21.27
C ASN A 296 -9.76 -15.93 -21.91
N VAL A 297 -9.69 -15.68 -23.22
CA VAL A 297 -10.60 -14.78 -23.97
C VAL A 297 -12.09 -15.19 -23.91
N SER A 298 -12.39 -16.44 -23.59
CA SER A 298 -13.77 -16.98 -23.56
C SER A 298 -14.54 -16.72 -22.26
N VAL A 299 -13.92 -16.12 -21.25
CA VAL A 299 -14.49 -16.02 -19.91
C VAL A 299 -15.47 -14.85 -19.77
N ALA A 300 -16.66 -15.12 -19.25
CA ALA A 300 -17.69 -14.12 -19.04
C ALA A 300 -17.33 -13.11 -17.92
N ARG A 301 -17.64 -11.83 -18.13
CA ARG A 301 -17.36 -10.73 -17.18
C ARG A 301 -17.93 -10.97 -15.77
N ARG A 302 -19.14 -11.55 -15.68
CA ARG A 302 -19.81 -11.87 -14.40
C ARG A 302 -18.99 -12.85 -13.55
N LEU A 303 -18.26 -13.77 -14.19
CA LEU A 303 -17.39 -14.72 -13.49
C LEU A 303 -16.21 -13.99 -12.83
N LEU A 304 -15.57 -13.07 -13.54
CA LEU A 304 -14.47 -12.27 -13.02
C LEU A 304 -14.90 -11.36 -11.87
N GLN A 305 -16.09 -10.75 -11.98
CA GLN A 305 -16.66 -9.92 -10.92
C GLN A 305 -16.99 -10.72 -9.66
N THR A 306 -17.54 -11.93 -9.80
CA THR A 306 -17.83 -12.80 -8.64
C THR A 306 -16.55 -13.30 -7.98
N VAL A 307 -15.51 -13.64 -8.76
CA VAL A 307 -14.19 -13.98 -8.21
C VAL A 307 -13.58 -12.78 -7.47
N ASN A 308 -13.66 -11.56 -8.02
CA ASN A 308 -13.21 -10.36 -7.32
C ASN A 308 -13.95 -10.17 -5.99
N LYS A 309 -15.29 -10.27 -6.00
CA LYS A 309 -16.10 -10.17 -4.77
C LYS A 309 -15.68 -11.22 -3.72
N LEU A 310 -15.48 -12.47 -4.12
CA LEU A 310 -15.01 -13.53 -3.22
C LEU A 310 -13.60 -13.30 -2.70
N TRP A 311 -12.73 -12.72 -3.53
CA TRP A 311 -11.38 -12.36 -3.10
C TRP A 311 -11.41 -11.25 -2.06
N MET A 312 -12.21 -10.20 -2.27
CA MET A 312 -12.39 -9.10 -1.32
C MET A 312 -12.96 -9.61 0.02
N THR A 313 -13.94 -10.53 0.02
CA THR A 313 -14.46 -11.11 1.28
C THR A 313 -13.43 -12.00 1.99
N LEU A 314 -12.57 -12.70 1.25
CA LEU A 314 -11.46 -13.46 1.84
C LEU A 314 -10.35 -12.55 2.40
N ASN A 315 -10.13 -11.39 1.77
CA ASN A 315 -9.15 -10.39 2.18
C ASN A 315 -9.45 -9.81 3.58
N THR A 316 -10.69 -9.90 4.03
CA THR A 316 -11.07 -9.45 5.38
C THR A 316 -10.72 -10.45 6.49
N VAL A 317 -10.31 -11.68 6.16
CA VAL A 317 -10.03 -12.75 7.14
C VAL A 317 -8.55 -13.09 7.19
N MET A 318 -7.95 -13.40 6.02
CA MET A 318 -6.56 -13.88 5.93
C MET A 318 -5.77 -13.20 4.78
N PRO A 319 -5.65 -11.86 4.81
CA PRO A 319 -5.07 -11.07 3.71
C PRO A 319 -3.66 -11.51 3.33
N ARG A 320 -2.73 -11.64 4.29
CA ARG A 320 -1.32 -11.98 4.02
C ARG A 320 -1.16 -13.31 3.26
N ARG A 321 -1.79 -14.38 3.76
CA ARG A 321 -1.78 -15.69 3.11
C ARG A 321 -2.43 -15.62 1.72
N LEU A 322 -3.57 -14.93 1.61
CA LEU A 322 -4.29 -14.75 0.36
C LEU A 322 -3.44 -14.03 -0.69
N TRP A 323 -2.74 -12.95 -0.31
CA TRP A 323 -1.87 -12.17 -1.18
C TRP A 323 -0.69 -13.01 -1.68
N VAL A 324 -0.04 -13.79 -0.81
CA VAL A 324 1.05 -14.69 -1.23
C VAL A 324 0.54 -15.73 -2.23
N MET A 325 -0.64 -16.29 -1.99
CA MET A 325 -1.25 -17.28 -2.89
C MET A 325 -1.59 -16.67 -4.26
N THR A 326 -2.12 -15.45 -4.31
CA THR A 326 -2.44 -14.76 -5.56
C THR A 326 -1.21 -14.35 -6.35
N VAL A 327 -0.17 -13.78 -5.72
CA VAL A 327 1.08 -13.44 -6.45
C VAL A 327 1.67 -14.69 -7.10
N ASN A 328 1.72 -15.80 -6.35
CA ASN A 328 2.25 -17.06 -6.87
C ASN A 328 1.38 -17.68 -7.98
N ALA A 329 0.07 -17.43 -7.98
CA ALA A 329 -0.83 -17.93 -9.01
C ALA A 329 -0.82 -17.10 -10.30
N LEU A 330 -0.57 -15.78 -10.21
CA LEU A 330 -0.58 -14.84 -11.33
C LEU A 330 0.78 -14.68 -12.02
N GLN A 331 1.75 -15.57 -11.76
CA GLN A 331 3.05 -15.54 -12.42
C GLN A 331 2.93 -15.82 -13.93
N PRO A 332 3.78 -15.21 -14.78
CA PRO A 332 3.82 -15.51 -16.20
C PRO A 332 4.06 -17.00 -16.47
N SER A 333 3.26 -17.60 -17.34
CA SER A 333 3.31 -19.03 -17.68
C SER A 333 4.50 -19.46 -18.56
N LEU A 334 5.55 -18.65 -18.62
CA LEU A 334 6.74 -18.92 -19.43
C LEU A 334 7.47 -20.15 -18.88
N LYS A 335 7.35 -21.26 -19.61
CA LYS A 335 7.95 -22.60 -19.35
C LYS A 335 9.47 -22.60 -19.09
N LEU A 336 10.15 -21.46 -19.16
CA LEU A 336 11.61 -21.31 -19.06
C LEU A 336 12.11 -20.61 -17.78
N ALA A 337 11.27 -19.91 -17.01
CA ALA A 337 11.69 -19.29 -15.76
C ALA A 337 11.38 -20.22 -14.59
N ARG A 338 12.37 -20.48 -13.72
CA ARG A 338 12.18 -21.21 -12.45
C ARG A 338 10.91 -20.71 -11.77
N SER A 339 9.91 -21.57 -11.52
CA SER A 339 8.74 -21.21 -10.71
C SER A 339 9.20 -20.97 -9.27
N HIS A 340 9.73 -19.78 -9.00
CA HIS A 340 10.12 -19.41 -7.66
C HIS A 340 8.84 -19.10 -6.90
N LYS A 341 8.59 -19.85 -5.83
CA LYS A 341 7.49 -19.55 -4.92
C LYS A 341 7.93 -18.41 -4.04
N TYR A 342 7.36 -17.23 -4.25
CA TYR A 342 7.61 -16.08 -3.41
C TYR A 342 7.03 -16.32 -2.02
N THR A 343 7.81 -16.01 -1.00
CA THR A 343 7.38 -16.01 0.39
C THR A 343 6.90 -14.61 0.79
N GLN A 344 6.24 -14.51 1.94
CA GLN A 344 5.86 -13.21 2.51
C GLN A 344 7.06 -12.27 2.66
N ASN A 345 8.25 -12.79 2.98
CA ASN A 345 9.44 -11.97 3.19
C ASN A 345 9.93 -11.34 1.87
N ASP A 346 9.93 -12.10 0.79
CA ASP A 346 10.36 -11.62 -0.52
C ASP A 346 9.46 -10.46 -1.00
N LEU A 347 8.14 -10.60 -0.77
CA LEU A 347 7.14 -9.59 -1.15
C LEU A 347 7.15 -8.35 -0.24
N MET A 348 7.50 -8.50 1.04
CA MET A 348 7.69 -7.35 1.94
C MET A 348 8.97 -6.57 1.60
N ILE A 349 10.01 -7.24 1.10
CA ILE A 349 11.27 -6.58 0.70
C ILE A 349 11.09 -5.86 -0.63
N ASP A 350 10.49 -6.49 -1.63
CA ASP A 350 10.24 -5.90 -2.95
C ASP A 350 8.75 -6.01 -3.35
N PRO A 351 7.92 -5.01 -3.01
CA PRO A 351 6.51 -4.97 -3.41
C PRO A 351 6.28 -4.92 -4.93
N LEU A 352 7.27 -4.50 -5.72
CA LEU A 352 7.13 -4.37 -7.17
C LEU A 352 7.01 -5.74 -7.87
N ILE A 353 7.32 -6.84 -7.17
CA ILE A 353 7.07 -8.21 -7.65
C ILE A 353 5.59 -8.42 -8.01
N VAL A 354 4.66 -7.76 -7.31
CA VAL A 354 3.21 -7.85 -7.59
C VAL A 354 2.88 -7.37 -9.02
N LEU A 355 3.63 -6.39 -9.53
CA LEU A 355 3.44 -5.83 -10.87
C LEU A 355 4.11 -6.68 -11.97
N ARG A 356 5.00 -7.62 -11.62
CA ARG A 356 5.63 -8.58 -12.55
C ARG A 356 4.75 -9.81 -12.83
N CYS A 357 3.43 -9.62 -12.86
CA CYS A 357 2.45 -10.66 -13.14
C CYS A 357 2.30 -10.91 -14.66
N ASP A 358 1.50 -11.91 -15.03
CA ASP A 358 1.12 -12.14 -16.44
C ASP A 358 0.49 -10.86 -17.03
N ALA A 359 1.04 -10.36 -18.14
CA ALA A 359 0.63 -9.09 -18.76
C ALA A 359 -0.86 -9.03 -19.11
N ARG A 360 -1.53 -10.19 -19.28
CA ARG A 360 -2.99 -10.24 -19.50
C ARG A 360 -3.81 -9.72 -18.31
N VAL A 361 -3.27 -9.80 -17.09
CA VAL A 361 -3.90 -9.25 -15.87
C VAL A 361 -4.07 -7.74 -15.98
N LEU A 362 -3.08 -7.06 -16.57
CA LEU A 362 -3.05 -5.61 -16.77
C LEU A 362 -4.15 -5.09 -17.72
N ARG A 363 -4.88 -6.00 -18.38
CA ARG A 363 -6.04 -5.70 -19.25
C ARG A 363 -7.33 -6.34 -18.74
N CYS A 364 -7.34 -6.86 -17.53
CA CYS A 364 -8.49 -7.50 -16.90
C CYS A 364 -8.90 -6.73 -15.63
N PRO A 365 -9.90 -5.82 -15.70
CA PRO A 365 -10.18 -4.88 -14.61
C PRO A 365 -10.41 -5.54 -13.23
N PRO A 366 -11.17 -6.63 -13.08
CA PRO A 366 -11.37 -7.25 -11.76
C PRO A 366 -10.11 -7.87 -11.16
N LEU A 367 -9.18 -8.35 -11.99
CA LEU A 367 -7.90 -8.89 -11.50
C LEU A 367 -6.87 -7.78 -11.28
N MET A 368 -6.92 -6.73 -12.12
CA MET A 368 -6.12 -5.53 -11.91
C MET A 368 -6.47 -4.88 -10.58
N ASP A 369 -7.76 -4.77 -10.25
CA ASP A 369 -8.24 -4.28 -8.96
C ASP A 369 -7.62 -5.06 -7.78
N ILE A 370 -7.63 -6.39 -7.83
CA ILE A 370 -6.96 -7.25 -6.85
C ILE A 370 -5.45 -6.95 -6.76
N THR A 371 -4.76 -6.84 -7.90
CA THR A 371 -3.32 -6.55 -7.90
C THR A 371 -2.99 -5.17 -7.33
N LEU A 372 -3.84 -4.16 -7.56
CA LEU A 372 -3.68 -2.82 -7.00
C LEU A 372 -3.88 -2.81 -5.48
N HIS A 373 -4.90 -3.53 -4.98
CA HIS A 373 -5.11 -3.71 -3.55
C HIS A 373 -3.90 -4.39 -2.87
N MET A 374 -3.39 -5.46 -3.49
CA MET A 374 -2.19 -6.15 -3.00
C MET A 374 -0.95 -5.25 -3.04
N LEU A 375 -0.74 -4.50 -4.11
CA LEU A 375 0.38 -3.56 -4.24
C LEU A 375 0.35 -2.53 -3.11
N ASN A 376 -0.79 -1.89 -2.87
CA ASN A 376 -0.95 -0.92 -1.79
C ASN A 376 -0.64 -1.56 -0.42
N GLY A 377 -1.19 -2.75 -0.17
CA GLY A 377 -0.90 -3.52 1.05
C GLY A 377 0.59 -3.83 1.23
N TYR A 378 1.29 -4.27 0.18
CA TYR A 378 2.72 -4.57 0.27
C TYR A 378 3.61 -3.33 0.34
N LEU A 379 3.25 -2.21 -0.29
CA LEU A 379 3.97 -0.94 -0.10
C LEU A 379 3.91 -0.49 1.36
N LEU A 380 2.74 -0.59 2.01
CA LEU A 380 2.59 -0.32 3.44
C LEU A 380 3.33 -1.34 4.31
N ALA A 381 3.35 -2.62 3.91
CA ALA A 381 4.06 -3.67 4.63
C ALA A 381 5.58 -3.48 4.56
N SER A 382 6.11 -3.11 3.39
CA SER A 382 7.52 -2.79 3.16
C SER A 382 7.97 -1.60 4.01
N LYS A 383 7.16 -0.53 4.08
CA LYS A 383 7.40 0.62 4.98
C LYS A 383 7.51 0.19 6.44
N ALA A 384 6.57 -0.62 6.93
CA ALA A 384 6.58 -1.12 8.30
C ALA A 384 7.79 -2.04 8.56
N TYR A 385 8.10 -2.93 7.61
CA TYR A 385 9.24 -3.84 7.68
C TYR A 385 10.56 -3.08 7.77
N LEU A 386 10.80 -2.10 6.88
CA LEU A 386 12.03 -1.30 6.88
C LEU A 386 12.18 -0.45 8.15
N ASN A 387 11.07 0.07 8.70
CA ASN A 387 11.08 0.77 9.99
C ASN A 387 11.51 -0.14 11.15
N SER A 388 11.03 -1.38 11.18
CA SER A 388 11.43 -2.36 12.21
C SER A 388 12.86 -2.84 11.99
N TYR A 389 13.23 -3.16 10.75
CA TYR A 389 14.56 -3.63 10.38
C TYR A 389 15.66 -2.61 10.71
N LEU A 390 15.41 -1.31 10.51
CA LEU A 390 16.36 -0.27 10.83
C LEU A 390 16.62 -0.17 12.34
N LYS A 391 15.56 -0.30 13.17
CA LYS A 391 15.68 -0.35 14.63
C LYS A 391 16.48 -1.57 15.10
N GLU A 392 16.36 -2.70 14.43
CA GLU A 392 17.15 -3.90 14.74
C GLU A 392 18.62 -3.81 14.29
N THR A 393 18.88 -3.09 13.19
CA THR A 393 20.20 -3.08 12.51
C THR A 393 21.10 -1.93 12.98
N ALA A 394 20.54 -0.78 13.39
CA ALA A 394 21.30 0.34 13.96
C ALA A 394 22.25 -0.11 15.10
N ASP A 395 21.94 -1.22 15.75
CA ASP A 395 22.68 -1.78 16.88
C ASP A 395 23.77 -2.81 16.50
N GLN A 396 23.88 -3.25 15.23
CA GLN A 396 24.95 -4.18 14.81
C GLN A 396 26.29 -3.48 14.58
N ASP A 397 26.28 -2.23 14.12
CA ASP A 397 27.49 -1.47 13.77
C ASP A 397 28.26 -0.95 15.01
N ILE A 398 27.61 -0.87 16.18
CA ILE A 398 28.25 -0.58 17.48
C ILE A 398 29.36 -1.61 17.82
N LYS A 399 29.29 -2.81 17.23
CA LYS A 399 30.24 -3.90 17.51
C LYS A 399 31.59 -3.78 16.79
N SER A 400 31.75 -2.87 15.83
CA SER A 400 32.93 -2.87 14.96
C SER A 400 34.11 -2.01 15.42
N SER A 401 33.98 -1.12 16.42
CA SER A 401 35.09 -0.22 16.81
C SER A 401 35.17 0.04 18.33
N PRO A 402 36.02 -0.69 19.09
CA PRO A 402 36.21 -0.49 20.52
C PRO A 402 37.33 0.52 20.86
N SER A 403 37.57 1.55 20.04
CA SER A 403 38.58 2.58 20.33
C SER A 403 38.03 3.98 20.07
N ASN A 404 37.81 4.73 21.17
CA ASN A 404 37.42 6.15 21.27
C ASN A 404 35.91 6.46 21.44
N ALA A 405 35.40 6.21 22.66
CA ALA A 405 33.99 6.44 23.04
C ALA A 405 33.57 7.93 23.17
N MET A 406 34.49 8.91 23.19
CA MET A 406 34.14 10.34 23.36
C MET A 406 34.10 11.14 22.04
N ALA A 407 34.79 10.71 20.98
CA ALA A 407 34.73 11.37 19.67
C ALA A 407 33.59 10.84 18.76
N MET A 408 32.99 9.70 19.13
CA MET A 408 32.02 8.96 18.32
C MET A 408 30.56 9.34 18.57
N GLN A 409 30.19 10.03 19.65
CA GLN A 409 28.78 10.36 19.91
C GLN A 409 28.16 11.23 18.80
N GLY A 410 28.90 12.20 18.26
CA GLY A 410 28.46 12.99 17.10
C GLY A 410 28.53 12.24 15.76
N GLN A 411 29.38 11.21 15.64
CA GLN A 411 29.48 10.38 14.43
C GLN A 411 28.41 9.29 14.37
N THR A 412 27.99 8.73 15.51
CA THR A 412 26.90 7.75 15.57
C THR A 412 25.54 8.37 15.31
N GLU A 413 25.26 9.57 15.84
CA GLU A 413 24.03 10.31 15.54
C GLU A 413 23.94 10.69 14.05
N THR A 414 25.05 11.10 13.44
CA THR A 414 25.09 11.38 12.00
C THR A 414 24.95 10.12 11.14
N MET A 415 25.47 8.97 11.59
CA MET A 415 25.24 7.68 10.93
C MET A 415 23.79 7.16 11.07
N GLU A 416 23.13 7.36 12.21
CA GLU A 416 21.70 7.01 12.37
C GLU A 416 20.81 7.90 11.48
N VAL A 417 21.09 9.21 11.43
CA VAL A 417 20.37 10.18 10.57
C VAL A 417 20.55 9.82 9.09
N THR A 418 21.76 9.50 8.64
CA THR A 418 22.01 9.12 7.24
C THR A 418 21.31 7.80 6.86
N ARG A 419 21.16 6.83 7.76
CA ARG A 419 20.39 5.61 7.47
C ARG A 419 18.89 5.85 7.40
N GLU A 420 18.37 6.73 8.25
CA GLU A 420 16.97 7.16 8.21
C GLU A 420 16.68 7.92 6.90
N GLU A 421 17.59 8.80 6.47
CA GLU A 421 17.53 9.47 5.17
C GLU A 421 17.58 8.48 3.99
N LEU A 422 18.51 7.51 4.01
CA LEU A 422 18.58 6.46 2.99
C LEU A 422 17.32 5.60 2.93
N LYS A 423 16.73 5.27 4.09
CA LYS A 423 15.45 4.56 4.16
C LYS A 423 14.33 5.39 3.54
N ASN A 424 14.22 6.67 3.89
CA ASN A 424 13.20 7.55 3.32
C ASN A 424 13.37 7.71 1.82
N ALA A 425 14.61 7.88 1.34
CA ALA A 425 14.92 7.93 -0.09
C ALA A 425 14.55 6.63 -0.81
N LEU A 426 14.85 5.46 -0.22
CA LEU A 426 14.48 4.17 -0.77
C LEU A 426 12.95 4.01 -0.86
N LEU A 427 12.22 4.39 0.20
CA LEU A 427 10.76 4.33 0.22
C LEU A 427 10.14 5.25 -0.81
N SER A 428 10.60 6.50 -0.92
CA SER A 428 10.13 7.43 -1.94
C SER A 428 10.45 6.96 -3.36
N ALA A 429 11.64 6.38 -3.59
CA ALA A 429 12.01 5.80 -4.88
C ALA A 429 11.15 4.58 -5.23
N GLN A 430 10.85 3.71 -4.26
CA GLN A 430 9.98 2.55 -4.43
C GLN A 430 8.55 2.95 -4.78
N ASP A 431 7.97 3.90 -4.04
CA ASP A 431 6.63 4.41 -4.33
C ASP A 431 6.58 5.09 -5.70
N SER A 432 7.59 5.90 -6.04
CA SER A 432 7.68 6.56 -7.34
C SER A 432 7.81 5.55 -8.48
N ALA A 433 8.61 4.48 -8.30
CA ALA A 433 8.73 3.41 -9.29
C ALA A 433 7.40 2.64 -9.46
N ALA A 434 6.68 2.36 -8.38
CA ALA A 434 5.34 1.78 -8.45
C ALA A 434 4.40 2.67 -9.27
N VAL A 435 4.38 3.99 -9.01
CA VAL A 435 3.56 4.95 -9.77
C VAL A 435 3.96 4.96 -11.25
N GLN A 436 5.25 4.98 -11.57
CA GLN A 436 5.73 4.97 -12.97
C GLN A 436 5.29 3.71 -13.71
N ILE A 437 5.46 2.53 -13.10
CA ILE A 437 5.01 1.27 -13.71
C ILE A 437 3.49 1.31 -13.94
N LEU A 438 2.71 1.79 -12.96
CA LEU A 438 1.26 1.91 -13.12
C LEU A 438 0.87 2.90 -14.22
N LEU A 439 1.60 4.02 -14.37
CA LEU A 439 1.39 4.96 -15.47
C LEU A 439 1.71 4.31 -16.83
N GLU A 440 2.79 3.56 -16.94
CA GLU A 440 3.14 2.81 -18.15
C GLU A 440 2.06 1.78 -18.52
N VAL A 441 1.44 1.13 -17.52
CA VAL A 441 0.30 0.21 -17.75
C VAL A 441 -0.90 0.92 -18.40
N CYS A 442 -1.08 2.22 -18.16
CA CYS A 442 -2.17 2.99 -18.77
C CYS A 442 -1.98 3.25 -20.26
N LEU A 443 -0.79 3.05 -20.83
CA LEU A 443 -0.52 3.23 -22.25
C LEU A 443 -1.24 2.15 -23.08
N PRO A 444 -1.70 2.47 -24.31
CA PRO A 444 -2.23 1.48 -25.24
C PRO A 444 -1.13 0.49 -25.67
N SER A 445 -1.52 -0.73 -26.05
CA SER A 445 -0.55 -1.78 -26.40
C SER A 445 0.03 -1.56 -27.80
N GLU A 446 1.36 -1.52 -27.96
CA GLU A 446 2.01 -1.27 -29.25
C GLU A 446 1.82 -2.41 -30.29
N ASP A 447 1.63 -3.65 -29.84
CA ASP A 447 1.60 -4.85 -30.70
C ASP A 447 0.23 -5.18 -31.35
N LYS A 448 -0.75 -4.27 -31.33
CA LYS A 448 -2.12 -4.58 -31.77
C LYS A 448 -2.43 -4.02 -33.16
N SER A 449 -3.17 -4.80 -33.95
CA SER A 449 -3.64 -4.40 -35.29
C SER A 449 -4.46 -3.11 -35.24
N PRO A 450 -4.45 -2.28 -36.31
CA PRO A 450 -5.16 -0.99 -36.35
C PRO A 450 -6.64 -1.06 -35.95
N GLU A 451 -7.35 -2.13 -36.28
CA GLU A 451 -8.76 -2.34 -35.88
C GLU A 451 -8.95 -2.54 -34.35
N GLN A 452 -7.93 -3.04 -33.64
CA GLN A 452 -7.95 -3.21 -32.18
C GLN A 452 -7.55 -1.94 -31.45
N LEU A 453 -6.76 -1.06 -32.09
CA LEU A 453 -6.42 0.26 -31.58
C LEU A 453 -7.65 1.17 -31.57
N GLU A 454 -8.51 1.12 -32.59
CA GLU A 454 -9.77 1.88 -32.61
C GLU A 454 -10.75 1.47 -31.49
N ILE A 455 -10.73 0.19 -31.07
CA ILE A 455 -11.53 -0.31 -29.95
C ILE A 455 -10.91 0.06 -28.59
N GLU A 456 -9.57 0.15 -28.48
CA GLU A 456 -8.90 0.65 -27.28
C GLU A 456 -9.00 2.18 -27.13
N ASP A 457 -9.05 2.92 -28.24
CA ASP A 457 -9.35 4.36 -28.29
C ASP A 457 -10.83 4.66 -27.99
N SER A 458 -11.71 3.65 -28.07
CA SER A 458 -13.07 3.76 -27.58
C SER A 458 -13.08 3.86 -26.05
N LEU A 459 -13.88 4.80 -25.53
CA LEU A 459 -14.11 4.96 -24.09
C LEU A 459 -14.64 3.67 -23.42
N LEU A 460 -15.24 2.76 -24.18
CA LEU A 460 -15.89 1.53 -23.69
C LEU A 460 -14.97 0.30 -23.80
N CYS A 461 -13.77 0.39 -23.21
CA CYS A 461 -12.78 -0.69 -23.24
C CYS A 461 -12.31 -1.09 -21.83
N ASN A 462 -11.78 -2.32 -21.70
CA ASN A 462 -11.19 -2.77 -20.43
C ASN A 462 -10.00 -1.89 -20.00
N LEU A 463 -9.26 -1.32 -20.97
CA LEU A 463 -8.18 -0.38 -20.70
C LEU A 463 -8.69 0.84 -19.93
N ARG A 464 -9.85 1.38 -20.31
CA ARG A 464 -10.42 2.55 -19.62
C ARG A 464 -10.76 2.25 -18.16
N GLU A 465 -11.36 1.10 -17.87
CA GLU A 465 -11.62 0.68 -16.49
C GLU A 465 -10.33 0.52 -15.69
N VAL A 466 -9.29 -0.10 -16.29
CA VAL A 466 -7.96 -0.23 -15.67
C VAL A 466 -7.35 1.14 -15.38
N GLN A 467 -7.40 2.07 -16.34
CA GLN A 467 -6.94 3.44 -16.17
C GLN A 467 -7.66 4.14 -15.02
N CYS A 468 -8.98 3.97 -14.90
CA CYS A 468 -9.75 4.53 -13.79
C CYS A 468 -9.31 3.94 -12.44
N LEU A 469 -9.15 2.61 -12.34
CA LEU A 469 -8.68 1.95 -11.12
C LEU A 469 -7.28 2.43 -10.71
N ILE A 470 -6.37 2.56 -11.68
CA ILE A 470 -5.03 3.11 -11.45
C ILE A 470 -5.12 4.56 -10.97
N CYS A 471 -5.90 5.41 -11.63
CA CYS A 471 -6.11 6.79 -11.20
C CYS A 471 -6.69 6.87 -9.78
N CYS A 472 -7.62 5.99 -9.41
CA CYS A 472 -8.13 5.90 -8.04
C CYS A 472 -7.02 5.55 -7.04
N LEU A 473 -6.16 4.58 -7.33
CA LEU A 473 -5.03 4.26 -6.44
C LEU A 473 -4.04 5.42 -6.36
N LEU A 474 -3.65 6.01 -7.49
CA LEU A 474 -2.72 7.15 -7.53
C LEU A 474 -3.29 8.35 -6.76
N HIS A 475 -4.59 8.59 -6.85
CA HIS A 475 -5.27 9.58 -6.04
C HIS A 475 -5.08 9.31 -4.55
N GLN A 476 -5.34 8.08 -4.07
CA GLN A 476 -5.14 7.70 -2.67
C GLN A 476 -3.67 7.83 -2.24
N MET A 477 -2.72 7.44 -3.10
CA MET A 477 -1.29 7.58 -2.81
C MET A 477 -0.88 9.05 -2.66
N PHE A 478 -1.37 9.94 -3.52
CA PHE A 478 -1.05 11.38 -3.44
C PHE A 478 -1.73 12.08 -2.26
N ILE A 479 -2.90 11.59 -1.82
CA ILE A 479 -3.54 12.07 -0.60
C ILE A 479 -2.75 11.60 0.64
N ALA A 480 -2.27 10.35 0.63
CA ALA A 480 -1.50 9.79 1.74
C ALA A 480 -0.11 10.44 1.89
N ASP A 481 0.59 10.68 0.78
CA ASP A 481 1.87 11.40 0.75
C ASP A 481 2.01 12.30 -0.49
N PRO A 482 1.85 13.63 -0.35
CA PRO A 482 1.91 14.56 -1.48
C PRO A 482 3.32 14.68 -2.08
N ASN A 483 4.38 14.25 -1.35
CA ASN A 483 5.74 14.31 -1.88
C ASN A 483 5.96 13.29 -3.01
N ILE A 484 5.23 12.18 -3.00
CA ILE A 484 5.28 11.18 -4.10
C ILE A 484 4.80 11.84 -5.39
N ALA A 485 3.71 12.62 -5.33
CA ALA A 485 3.21 13.37 -6.48
C ALA A 485 4.29 14.31 -7.02
N LYS A 486 4.92 15.10 -6.14
CA LYS A 486 6.03 15.98 -6.55
C LYS A 486 7.16 15.18 -7.20
N LEU A 487 7.64 14.12 -6.57
CA LEU A 487 8.75 13.30 -7.08
C LEU A 487 8.46 12.71 -8.47
N VAL A 488 7.27 12.13 -8.67
CA VAL A 488 6.86 11.56 -9.97
C VAL A 488 6.83 12.62 -11.07
N HIS A 489 6.33 13.82 -10.78
CA HIS A 489 6.29 14.91 -11.76
C HIS A 489 7.68 15.52 -12.02
N PHE A 490 8.57 15.47 -11.04
CA PHE A 490 9.99 15.78 -11.25
C PHE A 490 10.72 14.69 -12.02
N GLN A 491 10.26 13.43 -11.99
CA GLN A 491 10.77 12.37 -12.87
C GLN A 491 10.23 12.49 -14.29
N GLY A 492 8.96 12.90 -14.44
CA GLY A 492 8.26 12.97 -15.72
C GLY A 492 7.71 11.61 -16.14
N TYR A 493 6.76 11.65 -17.06
CA TYR A 493 6.13 10.47 -17.68
C TYR A 493 5.57 10.86 -19.06
N PRO A 494 5.19 9.90 -19.93
CA PRO A 494 4.76 10.19 -21.29
C PRO A 494 3.57 11.17 -21.36
N CYS A 495 3.66 12.16 -22.25
CA CYS A 495 2.68 13.25 -22.38
C CYS A 495 1.26 12.76 -22.71
N GLN A 496 1.13 11.59 -23.35
CA GLN A 496 -0.14 10.93 -23.67
C GLN A 496 -0.99 10.67 -22.43
N LEU A 497 -0.36 10.52 -21.26
CA LEU A 497 -1.04 10.26 -20.00
C LEU A 497 -1.50 11.53 -19.28
N LEU A 498 -1.02 12.72 -19.66
CA LEU A 498 -1.37 13.98 -18.99
C LEU A 498 -2.88 14.26 -18.99
N PRO A 499 -3.62 14.13 -20.11
CA PRO A 499 -5.07 14.31 -20.10
C PRO A 499 -5.78 13.31 -19.18
N LEU A 500 -5.28 12.06 -19.13
CA LEU A 500 -5.83 11.01 -18.29
C LEU A 500 -5.60 11.28 -16.80
N THR A 501 -4.36 11.58 -16.40
CA THR A 501 -4.00 11.78 -14.99
C THR A 501 -4.66 13.05 -14.44
N VAL A 502 -4.64 14.15 -15.19
CA VAL A 502 -5.24 15.42 -14.75
C VAL A 502 -6.75 15.32 -14.60
N ALA A 503 -7.45 14.67 -15.53
CA ALA A 503 -8.91 14.51 -15.44
C ALA A 503 -9.32 13.38 -14.48
N GLY A 504 -8.51 12.33 -14.36
CA GLY A 504 -8.82 11.12 -13.60
C GLY A 504 -8.43 11.17 -12.12
N ILE A 505 -7.47 12.02 -11.74
CA ILE A 505 -6.97 12.14 -10.36
C ILE A 505 -7.39 13.51 -9.79
N PRO A 506 -8.38 13.57 -8.88
CA PRO A 506 -8.88 14.85 -8.35
C PRO A 506 -7.84 15.66 -7.56
N SER A 507 -6.84 14.99 -6.97
CA SER A 507 -5.79 15.63 -6.17
C SER A 507 -4.72 16.35 -6.99
N MET A 508 -4.79 16.36 -8.33
CA MET A 508 -3.75 16.96 -9.18
C MET A 508 -3.60 18.47 -9.05
N HIS A 509 -4.60 19.18 -8.53
CA HIS A 509 -4.50 20.62 -8.26
C HIS A 509 -3.34 20.99 -7.32
N ILE A 510 -2.87 20.07 -6.46
CA ILE A 510 -1.69 20.29 -5.60
C ILE A 510 -0.41 20.56 -6.42
N CYS A 511 -0.35 20.10 -7.67
CA CYS A 511 0.82 20.28 -8.52
C CYS A 511 1.08 21.75 -8.87
N LEU A 512 0.07 22.61 -8.80
CA LEU A 512 0.22 24.06 -8.96
C LEU A 512 1.18 24.67 -7.93
N ASP A 513 1.41 24.01 -6.79
CA ASP A 513 2.28 24.50 -5.72
C ASP A 513 3.77 24.38 -6.09
N PHE A 514 4.15 23.32 -6.80
CA PHE A 514 5.55 23.03 -7.14
C PHE A 514 5.88 23.23 -8.63
N ILE A 515 4.91 23.61 -9.47
CA ILE A 515 5.17 23.95 -10.89
C ILE A 515 6.24 25.03 -11.07
N PRO A 516 6.27 26.14 -10.29
CA PRO A 516 7.35 27.13 -10.41
C PRO A 516 8.73 26.53 -10.16
N GLU A 517 8.83 25.63 -9.18
CA GLU A 517 10.07 24.93 -8.84
C GLU A 517 10.49 23.96 -9.96
N LEU A 518 9.53 23.32 -10.63
CA LEU A 518 9.76 22.43 -11.76
C LEU A 518 10.18 23.20 -13.03
N ILE A 519 9.58 24.38 -13.27
CA ILE A 519 9.98 25.28 -14.37
C ILE A 519 11.38 25.85 -14.13
N ALA A 520 11.79 26.05 -12.88
CA ALA A 520 13.11 26.57 -12.54
C ALA A 520 14.25 25.54 -12.68
N GLN A 521 13.96 24.28 -13.04
CA GLN A 521 14.98 23.25 -13.25
C GLN A 521 15.86 23.57 -14.48
N PRO A 522 17.17 23.24 -14.44
CA PRO A 522 18.07 23.51 -15.56
C PRO A 522 17.84 22.61 -16.79
N GLU A 523 17.21 21.45 -16.62
CA GLU A 523 16.92 20.51 -17.70
C GLU A 523 15.68 20.93 -18.51
N LEU A 524 15.83 21.08 -19.84
CA LEU A 524 14.73 21.47 -20.73
C LEU A 524 13.56 20.49 -20.72
N GLU A 525 13.82 19.19 -20.59
CA GLU A 525 12.77 18.17 -20.53
C GLU A 525 11.81 18.40 -19.36
N LYS A 526 12.33 18.82 -18.20
CA LYS A 526 11.52 19.13 -17.01
C LYS A 526 10.71 20.39 -17.21
N GLN A 527 11.30 21.42 -17.83
CA GLN A 527 10.59 22.66 -18.17
C GLN A 527 9.45 22.41 -19.16
N ILE A 528 9.70 21.62 -20.21
CA ILE A 528 8.70 21.24 -21.21
C ILE A 528 7.56 20.48 -20.53
N PHE A 529 7.88 19.45 -19.74
CA PHE A 529 6.89 18.67 -19.01
C PHE A 529 6.07 19.54 -18.04
N ALA A 530 6.70 20.50 -17.34
CA ALA A 530 6.00 21.43 -16.46
C ALA A 530 4.99 22.31 -17.19
N ILE A 531 5.37 22.84 -18.37
CA ILE A 531 4.48 23.68 -19.19
C ILE A 531 3.31 22.85 -19.73
N GLN A 532 3.56 21.61 -20.17
CA GLN A 532 2.52 20.69 -20.62
C GLN A 532 1.55 20.33 -19.49
N LEU A 533 2.08 19.94 -18.32
CA LEU A 533 1.27 19.65 -17.14
C LEU A 533 0.43 20.87 -16.74
N LEU A 534 1.04 22.05 -16.67
CA LEU A 534 0.35 23.29 -16.36
C LEU A 534 -0.78 23.57 -17.35
N SER A 535 -0.55 23.37 -18.65
CA SER A 535 -1.57 23.59 -19.68
C SER A 535 -2.82 22.72 -19.49
N HIS A 536 -2.64 21.44 -19.13
CA HIS A 536 -3.76 20.54 -18.81
C HIS A 536 -4.42 20.90 -17.49
N LEU A 537 -3.65 21.29 -16.47
CA LEU A 537 -4.20 21.75 -15.19
C LEU A 537 -5.03 23.02 -15.33
N CYS A 538 -4.62 23.97 -16.18
CA CYS A 538 -5.37 25.19 -16.44
C CYS A 538 -6.73 24.89 -17.10
N ILE A 539 -6.79 23.90 -17.99
CA ILE A 539 -8.05 23.44 -18.59
C ILE A 539 -8.99 22.85 -17.55
N GLN A 540 -8.46 21.99 -16.68
CA GLN A 540 -9.27 21.30 -15.70
C GLN A 540 -9.65 22.19 -14.51
N TYR A 541 -8.77 23.12 -14.12
CA TYR A 541 -8.88 23.94 -12.91
C TYR A 541 -8.67 25.43 -13.21
N ALA A 542 -9.73 26.11 -13.62
CA ALA A 542 -9.72 27.55 -13.88
C ALA A 542 -9.70 28.38 -12.57
N LEU A 543 -8.52 28.49 -11.95
CA LEU A 543 -8.32 29.20 -10.68
C LEU A 543 -7.43 30.45 -10.85
N PRO A 544 -7.58 31.52 -10.03
CA PRO A 544 -6.69 32.68 -10.08
C PRO A 544 -5.21 32.32 -9.90
N LYS A 545 -4.92 31.31 -9.07
CA LYS A 545 -3.57 30.75 -8.90
C LYS A 545 -3.06 30.11 -10.20
N SER A 546 -3.89 29.33 -10.90
CA SER A 546 -3.49 28.73 -12.17
C SER A 546 -3.23 29.80 -13.25
N LEU A 547 -4.00 30.89 -13.28
CA LEU A 547 -3.76 32.04 -14.17
C LEU A 547 -2.40 32.70 -13.89
N SER A 548 -2.05 32.92 -12.62
CA SER A 548 -0.75 33.50 -12.28
C SER A 548 0.41 32.57 -12.64
N MET A 549 0.23 31.25 -12.48
CA MET A 549 1.22 30.26 -12.91
C MET A 549 1.34 30.20 -14.44
N ALA A 550 0.24 30.27 -15.19
CA ALA A 550 0.26 30.33 -16.65
C ALA A 550 1.01 31.57 -17.16
N ARG A 551 0.76 32.75 -16.56
CA ARG A 551 1.51 33.97 -16.87
C ARG A 551 3.01 33.82 -16.57
N LEU A 552 3.37 33.19 -15.45
CA LEU A 552 4.77 32.89 -15.12
C LEU A 552 5.41 32.00 -16.20
N ALA A 553 4.72 30.94 -16.62
CA ALA A 553 5.22 30.05 -17.67
C ALA A 553 5.45 30.79 -19.00
N ILE A 554 4.51 31.65 -19.42
CA ILE A 554 4.65 32.48 -20.63
C ILE A 554 5.87 33.40 -20.54
N ASN A 555 6.07 34.07 -19.39
CA ASN A 555 7.23 34.94 -19.17
C ASN A 555 8.56 34.16 -19.23
N VAL A 556 8.60 32.95 -18.66
CA VAL A 556 9.77 32.07 -18.73
C VAL A 556 10.03 31.63 -20.17
N MET A 557 9.00 31.21 -20.91
CA MET A 557 9.13 30.86 -22.33
C MET A 557 9.68 32.03 -23.16
N GLY A 558 9.16 33.25 -22.94
CA GLY A 558 9.64 34.48 -23.58
C GLY A 558 11.06 34.89 -23.18
N THR A 559 11.54 34.47 -22.01
CA THR A 559 12.95 34.66 -21.64
C THR A 559 13.84 33.62 -22.31
N LEU A 560 13.43 32.35 -22.29
CA LEU A 560 14.18 31.22 -22.85
C LEU A 560 14.43 31.33 -24.35
N ILE A 561 13.54 31.97 -25.11
CA ILE A 561 13.77 32.22 -26.55
C ILE A 561 15.09 32.96 -26.82
N THR A 562 15.46 33.90 -25.94
CA THR A 562 16.65 34.75 -26.12
C THR A 562 17.94 34.05 -25.68
N VAL A 563 17.83 33.12 -24.73
CA VAL A 563 18.98 32.45 -24.10
C VAL A 563 19.32 31.12 -24.77
N LEU A 564 18.34 30.43 -25.35
CA LEU A 564 18.55 29.12 -25.97
C LEU A 564 19.20 29.23 -27.36
N THR A 565 20.01 28.23 -27.71
CA THR A 565 20.56 28.01 -29.06
C THR A 565 19.51 27.47 -30.02
N GLN A 566 19.69 27.61 -31.33
CA GLN A 566 18.73 27.16 -32.37
C GLN A 566 18.22 25.72 -32.17
N ALA A 567 19.12 24.74 -32.03
CA ALA A 567 18.72 23.33 -31.83
C ALA A 567 17.86 23.12 -30.56
N LYS A 568 18.23 23.79 -29.45
CA LYS A 568 17.49 23.73 -28.19
C LYS A 568 16.15 24.48 -28.24
N ARG A 569 16.05 25.55 -29.06
CA ARG A 569 14.77 26.24 -29.29
C ARG A 569 13.79 25.33 -30.00
N PHE A 570 14.24 24.62 -31.05
CA PHE A 570 13.39 23.67 -31.76
C PHE A 570 12.83 22.60 -30.81
N SER A 571 13.70 21.92 -30.04
CA SER A 571 13.27 20.88 -29.10
C SER A 571 12.34 21.40 -27.99
N PHE A 572 12.47 22.67 -27.60
CA PHE A 572 11.66 23.29 -26.54
C PHE A 572 10.30 23.78 -27.05
N PHE A 573 10.27 24.49 -28.18
CA PHE A 573 9.05 25.14 -28.68
C PHE A 573 8.11 24.17 -29.42
N MET A 574 8.63 23.17 -30.12
CA MET A 574 7.77 22.16 -30.78
C MET A 574 6.71 21.55 -29.85
N PRO A 575 7.07 21.02 -28.66
CA PRO A 575 6.09 20.44 -27.74
C PRO A 575 5.33 21.45 -26.87
N THR A 576 5.78 22.70 -26.75
CA THR A 576 5.17 23.71 -25.86
C THR A 576 4.26 24.71 -26.57
N LEU A 577 4.36 24.83 -27.90
CA LEU A 577 3.45 25.68 -28.69
C LEU A 577 1.98 25.25 -28.57
N PRO A 578 1.61 23.95 -28.62
CA PRO A 578 0.22 23.53 -28.38
C PRO A 578 -0.31 23.93 -27.00
N CYS A 579 0.55 24.01 -25.99
CA CYS A 579 0.18 24.44 -24.64
C CYS A 579 -0.31 25.89 -24.59
N LEU A 580 0.21 26.76 -25.46
CA LEU A 580 -0.24 28.15 -25.57
C LEU A 580 -1.70 28.24 -26.05
N VAL A 581 -2.11 27.34 -26.95
CA VAL A 581 -3.51 27.23 -27.40
C VAL A 581 -4.42 26.93 -26.21
N LEU A 582 -4.01 25.99 -25.35
CA LEU A 582 -4.74 25.61 -24.14
C LEU A 582 -4.79 26.75 -23.10
N PHE A 583 -3.73 27.53 -22.94
CA PHE A 583 -3.76 28.73 -22.10
C PHE A 583 -4.72 29.80 -22.63
N CYS A 584 -4.74 30.02 -23.95
CA CYS A 584 -5.70 30.92 -24.59
C CYS A 584 -7.15 30.44 -24.39
N GLN A 585 -7.39 29.13 -24.51
CA GLN A 585 -8.72 28.54 -24.32
C GLN A 585 -9.28 28.79 -22.92
N THR A 586 -8.41 28.74 -21.91
CA THR A 586 -8.78 28.82 -20.49
C THR A 586 -8.81 30.24 -19.98
N PHE A 587 -7.86 31.07 -20.41
CA PHE A 587 -7.65 32.43 -19.92
C PHE A 587 -7.62 33.45 -21.05
N PRO A 588 -8.79 34.03 -21.40
CA PRO A 588 -8.86 35.14 -22.35
C PRO A 588 -7.91 36.32 -22.04
N PRO A 589 -7.62 36.69 -20.78
CA PRO A 589 -6.68 37.78 -20.50
C PRO A 589 -5.24 37.56 -20.97
N LEU A 590 -4.86 36.35 -21.38
CA LEU A 590 -3.50 36.03 -21.83
C LEU A 590 -3.30 36.15 -23.36
N TYR A 591 -4.35 36.45 -24.13
CA TYR A 591 -4.25 36.52 -25.60
C TYR A 591 -3.18 37.49 -26.09
N GLU A 592 -3.12 38.71 -25.57
CA GLU A 592 -2.15 39.72 -26.02
C GLU A 592 -0.70 39.27 -25.74
N ASP A 593 -0.44 38.77 -24.54
CA ASP A 593 0.87 38.26 -24.12
C ASP A 593 1.30 37.09 -25.02
N ILE A 594 0.41 36.12 -25.27
CA ILE A 594 0.69 34.94 -26.09
C ILE A 594 0.90 35.32 -27.56
N MET A 595 0.10 36.22 -28.13
CA MET A 595 0.29 36.69 -29.50
C MET A 595 1.62 37.41 -29.66
N SER A 596 2.01 38.24 -28.68
CA SER A 596 3.32 38.92 -28.70
C SER A 596 4.47 37.92 -28.70
N LEU A 597 4.37 36.84 -27.90
CA LEU A 597 5.35 35.76 -27.84
C LEU A 597 5.42 34.98 -29.16
N LEU A 598 4.27 34.61 -29.75
CA LEU A 598 4.22 33.89 -31.03
C LEU A 598 4.83 34.72 -32.18
N ILE A 599 4.58 36.03 -32.21
CA ILE A 599 5.22 36.94 -33.17
C ILE A 599 6.73 36.96 -32.98
N GLN A 600 7.21 37.04 -31.74
CA GLN A 600 8.64 37.01 -31.43
C GLN A 600 9.28 35.67 -31.88
N ILE A 601 8.64 34.54 -31.60
CA ILE A 601 9.07 33.21 -32.07
C ILE A 601 9.12 33.19 -33.60
N GLY A 602 8.07 33.65 -34.28
CA GLY A 602 8.00 33.69 -35.74
C GLY A 602 9.11 34.55 -36.37
N GLN A 603 9.44 35.71 -35.79
CA GLN A 603 10.53 36.58 -36.28
C GLN A 603 11.90 35.91 -36.14
N VAL A 604 12.15 35.21 -35.04
CA VAL A 604 13.39 34.44 -34.83
C VAL A 604 13.48 33.30 -35.85
N CYS A 605 12.39 32.57 -36.08
CA CYS A 605 12.36 31.49 -37.07
C CYS A 605 12.58 32.01 -38.50
N ALA A 606 11.93 33.11 -38.88
CA ALA A 606 12.13 33.75 -40.18
C ALA A 606 13.59 34.18 -40.41
N SER A 607 14.25 34.70 -39.36
CA SER A 607 15.66 35.07 -39.41
C SER A 607 16.58 33.84 -39.58
N ASN A 608 16.31 32.74 -38.86
CA ASN A 608 17.07 31.51 -38.98
C ASN A 608 16.93 30.90 -40.38
N VAL A 609 15.71 30.82 -40.90
CA VAL A 609 15.43 30.28 -42.24
C VAL A 609 16.14 31.12 -43.31
N ALA A 610 16.12 32.45 -43.21
CA ALA A 610 16.81 33.33 -44.16
C ALA A 610 18.36 33.21 -44.12
N THR A 611 18.92 32.65 -43.05
CA THR A 611 20.38 32.53 -42.86
C THR A 611 20.97 31.30 -43.56
N GLN A 612 20.17 30.28 -43.86
CA GLN A 612 20.60 29.05 -44.54
C GLN A 612 19.85 28.88 -45.87
N THR A 613 20.55 28.57 -46.96
CA THR A 613 19.94 28.23 -48.26
C THR A 613 19.27 26.86 -48.17
N ARG A 614 17.97 26.75 -48.49
CA ARG A 614 17.16 25.54 -48.28
C ARG A 614 16.35 25.15 -49.52
N ASP A 615 15.95 23.88 -49.59
CA ASP A 615 15.22 23.28 -50.71
C ASP A 615 13.74 23.68 -50.79
N VAL A 616 13.15 24.18 -49.69
CA VAL A 616 11.77 24.70 -49.61
C VAL A 616 11.82 26.10 -49.02
N ASP A 617 11.33 27.10 -49.76
CA ASP A 617 11.18 28.48 -49.29
C ASP A 617 9.83 28.63 -48.57
N PRO A 618 9.77 28.62 -47.22
CA PRO A 618 8.49 28.78 -46.49
C PRO A 618 7.83 30.15 -46.73
N ILE A 619 8.61 31.14 -47.17
CA ILE A 619 8.11 32.46 -47.55
C ILE A 619 7.25 32.39 -48.82
N ILE A 620 7.60 31.50 -49.76
CA ILE A 620 6.87 31.29 -51.01
C ILE A 620 5.63 30.40 -50.76
N THR A 621 5.74 29.38 -49.91
CA THR A 621 4.58 28.53 -49.55
C THR A 621 3.52 29.30 -48.75
N ARG A 622 3.90 30.24 -47.87
CA ARG A 622 2.95 31.12 -47.16
C ARG A 622 2.12 31.97 -48.13
N LEU A 623 2.72 32.43 -49.24
CA LEU A 623 2.02 33.15 -50.30
C LEU A 623 1.16 32.22 -51.19
N GLN A 624 1.54 30.95 -51.34
CA GLN A 624 0.76 29.96 -52.10
C GLN A 624 -0.46 29.44 -51.33
N GLN A 625 -0.33 29.14 -50.03
CA GLN A 625 -1.46 28.67 -49.20
C GLN A 625 -2.55 29.74 -49.03
N LEU A 626 -2.17 31.01 -48.85
CA LEU A 626 -3.10 32.14 -48.85
C LEU A 626 -3.81 32.34 -50.21
N LYS A 627 -3.22 31.83 -51.29
CA LYS A 627 -3.75 31.94 -52.66
C LYS A 627 -4.61 30.75 -53.08
N GLU A 628 -4.39 29.56 -52.52
CA GLU A 628 -5.05 28.32 -52.98
C GLU A 628 -6.28 27.89 -52.16
N LYS A 629 -6.43 28.23 -50.88
CA LYS A 629 -7.59 27.75 -50.07
C LYS A 629 -8.20 28.79 -49.12
N PRO A 630 -9.19 29.58 -49.57
CA PRO A 630 -9.96 30.46 -48.69
C PRO A 630 -11.11 29.75 -47.93
N LYS A 631 -11.45 28.48 -48.23
CA LYS A 631 -12.73 27.86 -47.83
C LYS A 631 -12.71 26.43 -47.27
N GLU A 632 -11.56 25.80 -47.06
CA GLU A 632 -11.48 24.41 -46.54
C GLU A 632 -10.84 24.30 -45.14
N LEU A 633 -11.06 25.29 -44.26
CA LEU A 633 -10.67 25.20 -42.84
C LEU A 633 -11.72 24.48 -41.97
N SER A 634 -12.78 23.94 -42.56
CA SER A 634 -13.99 23.52 -41.85
C SER A 634 -14.13 22.02 -41.54
N SER A 635 -13.14 21.15 -41.82
CA SER A 635 -13.35 19.70 -41.68
C SER A 635 -12.19 18.83 -41.15
N ALA A 636 -11.29 19.37 -40.34
CA ALA A 636 -10.30 18.55 -39.60
C ALA A 636 -10.58 18.58 -38.09
N PHE A 637 -11.83 18.29 -37.70
CA PHE A 637 -12.14 17.93 -36.32
C PHE A 637 -11.83 16.45 -36.13
N ASN A 638 -10.71 16.16 -35.45
CA ASN A 638 -10.60 15.07 -34.48
C ASN A 638 -9.30 15.25 -33.67
N LEU A 639 -9.47 15.53 -32.37
CA LEU A 639 -8.42 15.43 -31.36
C LEU A 639 -8.05 13.96 -31.18
N PHE A 640 -7.12 13.47 -31.99
CA PHE A 640 -6.36 12.24 -31.77
C PHE A 640 -4.93 12.49 -32.28
N PRO A 641 -3.90 11.79 -31.76
CA PRO A 641 -2.52 12.04 -32.15
C PRO A 641 -2.41 11.92 -33.67
N LEU A 642 -1.69 12.87 -34.28
CA LEU A 642 -1.38 12.92 -35.72
C LEU A 642 -1.18 11.50 -36.25
N SER A 643 -2.02 11.10 -37.22
CA SER A 643 -1.94 9.79 -37.86
C SER A 643 -0.51 9.50 -38.32
N VAL A 644 -0.02 8.28 -38.09
CA VAL A 644 1.35 7.80 -38.38
C VAL A 644 1.81 8.10 -39.83
N SER A 645 0.88 8.32 -40.76
CA SER A 645 1.17 8.77 -42.13
C SER A 645 1.67 10.22 -42.22
N ALA A 646 1.15 11.16 -41.42
CA ALA A 646 1.54 12.57 -41.43
C ALA A 646 2.92 12.81 -40.77
N ILE A 647 3.33 11.92 -39.86
CA ILE A 647 4.63 11.98 -39.18
C ILE A 647 5.77 11.61 -40.14
N LYS A 648 5.54 10.66 -41.07
CA LYS A 648 6.55 10.23 -42.04
C LYS A 648 6.88 11.29 -43.10
N ASP A 649 5.93 12.14 -43.46
CA ASP A 649 6.18 13.25 -44.38
C ASP A 649 6.87 14.43 -43.66
N LEU A 650 6.60 14.61 -42.36
CA LEU A 650 7.20 15.67 -41.54
C LEU A 650 8.68 15.41 -41.23
N GLU A 651 9.09 14.17 -40.92
CA GLU A 651 10.47 13.79 -40.59
C GLU A 651 11.51 14.12 -41.70
N SER A 652 11.04 14.38 -42.93
CA SER A 652 11.89 14.74 -44.06
C SER A 652 12.19 16.24 -44.23
N LEU A 653 11.52 17.11 -43.47
CA LEU A 653 11.70 18.57 -43.54
C LEU A 653 12.71 19.10 -42.52
N ASP A 654 13.33 20.23 -42.86
CA ASP A 654 14.25 20.95 -41.97
C ASP A 654 13.54 21.41 -40.67
N PRO A 655 14.18 21.26 -39.49
CA PRO A 655 13.60 21.61 -38.19
C PRO A 655 13.09 23.06 -38.08
N ASP A 656 13.76 24.06 -38.66
CA ASP A 656 13.23 25.44 -38.53
C ASP A 656 12.00 25.66 -39.44
N VAL A 657 11.86 24.91 -40.54
CA VAL A 657 10.67 24.96 -41.39
C VAL A 657 9.50 24.28 -40.68
N GLN A 658 9.73 23.15 -40.02
CA GLN A 658 8.75 22.50 -39.16
C GLN A 658 8.27 23.43 -38.03
N LEU A 659 9.19 24.15 -37.39
CA LEU A 659 8.84 25.10 -36.34
C LEU A 659 8.01 26.28 -36.87
N CYS A 660 8.35 26.81 -38.05
CA CYS A 660 7.52 27.82 -38.73
C CYS A 660 6.09 27.31 -38.96
N HIS A 661 5.94 26.10 -39.51
CA HIS A 661 4.62 25.48 -39.72
C HIS A 661 3.87 25.26 -38.41
N GLN A 662 4.55 24.88 -37.33
CA GLN A 662 3.93 24.71 -36.02
C GLN A 662 3.43 26.05 -35.43
N VAL A 663 4.20 27.12 -35.59
CA VAL A 663 3.77 28.48 -35.19
C VAL A 663 2.55 28.93 -36.00
N GLU A 664 2.55 28.70 -37.31
CA GLU A 664 1.40 29.02 -38.16
C GLU A 664 0.15 28.21 -37.77
N SER A 665 0.30 26.90 -37.57
CA SER A 665 -0.79 26.03 -37.13
C SER A 665 -1.36 26.48 -35.79
N THR A 666 -0.51 26.77 -34.80
CA THR A 666 -0.98 27.20 -33.48
C THR A 666 -1.68 28.55 -33.50
N ILE A 667 -1.24 29.51 -34.32
CA ILE A 667 -1.97 30.77 -34.52
C ILE A 667 -3.34 30.50 -35.15
N ILE A 668 -3.41 29.65 -36.18
CA ILE A 668 -4.66 29.27 -36.83
C ILE A 668 -5.62 28.62 -35.82
N ASP A 669 -5.13 27.70 -34.99
CA ASP A 669 -5.92 27.01 -33.97
C ASP A 669 -6.48 28.01 -32.94
N ILE A 670 -5.66 28.96 -32.48
CA ILE A 670 -6.10 30.03 -31.58
C ILE A 670 -7.17 30.90 -32.22
N ILE A 671 -6.99 31.31 -33.49
CA ILE A 671 -7.97 32.11 -34.23
C ILE A 671 -9.28 31.33 -34.38
N ASN A 672 -9.23 30.10 -34.88
CA ASN A 672 -10.41 29.27 -35.08
C ASN A 672 -11.19 29.06 -33.79
N MET A 673 -10.49 28.79 -32.68
CA MET A 673 -11.11 28.66 -31.36
C MET A 673 -11.78 29.96 -30.91
N SER A 674 -11.09 31.11 -31.03
CA SER A 674 -11.64 32.41 -30.64
C SER A 674 -12.86 32.83 -31.48
N VAL A 675 -12.89 32.47 -32.77
CA VAL A 675 -13.96 32.81 -33.71
C VAL A 675 -15.17 31.87 -33.57
N THR A 676 -14.95 30.60 -33.23
CA THR A 676 -16.03 29.61 -33.03
C THR A 676 -16.66 29.65 -31.64
N SER A 677 -16.02 30.30 -30.67
CA SER A 677 -16.58 30.53 -29.32
C SER A 677 -17.62 31.65 -29.23
N VAL A 678 -18.11 32.19 -30.36
CA VAL A 678 -19.19 33.19 -30.46
C VAL A 678 -20.50 32.55 -30.90
#